data_AF-A0A1B8G191-F1
#
_entry.id   AF-A0A1B8G191-F1
#
_cell.length_a   1.000
_cell.length_b   1.000
_cell.length_c   1.000
_cell.angle_alpha   90.00
_cell.angle_beta   90.00
_cell.angle_gamma   90.00
#
_symmetry.space_group_name_H-M   'P 1'
#
loop_
_entity.id
_entity.type
_entity.pdbx_description
1 polymer ?
#
loop_
_entity_poly.entity_id
_entity_poly.type
_entity_poly.pdbx_seq_one_letter_code
_entity_poly.pdbx_strand_id
1 'polypeptide(L)'
;MALNSYWVENIAHTGRSPMGGDPSYKVYRNVKDPLFGAVGDGLTDDTAAINAAIAYGGNCGANCESSSVKGTLIYFPSGTYLLSAPINAYYYTQLVGNPHDPPIIKLAASFIGLGAIQTDVYYPTGSGGEWYIEQSNFYRQVRNFMIDIEAATVSRASAFHWQVAQATSLTSVSVYASTKPGNTQIGMFTENGSGGFISDCYFNGGDYGISPSGQQAGSTYLLDTIFVSVGTAVKAEFPLSTILESSIITLDNIQLFEVSTVVEFADGTVLDIDASNAIDFIVIGNVEADGSNFGFLDFSSNIASRPTSLTNDGLFYSKNVYVTNSRNQYASIDLGSIISVKDHGAMGNGVHDDSDSIIAALALATKENLIYFPAGSYIVTKTILIPPHSRITGEVWSQIVASGSYFTDMKDPKVMVQVGSPGDVGSVEISDMLFTSIVALPGLVMLEWNIQEGAPGSAAMWDSHFRVGGALGTQLQAAQYPPTTTIKSSCIAAFIMMHITSSSSGYFENVWVWVADHDIDDPTNTQVTIAVARGILIESDGPTWFYGIASEHAIFYQYNFFNTTDSLAAIIQIESPYFQYTTATESPGPFNSSIGLFANDPIFPDATCTGTALQCNFAWAIIAEDATGVTIAGAGLYSWFDNLDQGEACVDSQDCQQRLIMLEGGNTGFSIFNLITIGAVKMISDTDNSVSVLAKDNTQAIAHPFWSALGAYINESEAEFLICDDDDTSADCQIEPTCDSSVNIQDLLMLEAAALAFPATCTDRYAVRMLSNMLDATIANYTTVDSGYNAVFGYYTEYVKEMIPQALQLFMADPTPNNPSGGPGNKFFTCTFYQGGVNATSHHCPIDLDTLVRNYIYTVYYTLTNSTGFYSELESTYGVTQDWVSFGRVQNSASCIGNNCLVADQEQQGIPVPSSNITVPNPKDIFTNSQPMIANLTNVILSTEIDLNLGTWNGPLDDVIQVLSSPVFMLMQALDSMQQVKTIGAAQKTDDKKNLILEILGTRLRSGLGLGGGIVEIVSGVGNAALSISDIVHDPTSVPMAIMGLLSGGALRTESEFSRLGSLRRGLEASVITKMGAVFKKNDDELQSIVKACRI
;
A
#
# COMPACT_ATOMS: atom_id res chain seq x y z
N MET A 1 -7.14 -26.69 41.77
CA MET A 1 -7.33 -25.81 40.61
C MET A 1 -6.45 -26.40 39.53
N ALA A 2 -7.02 -26.88 38.42
CA ALA A 2 -6.20 -27.38 37.32
C ALA A 2 -5.35 -26.19 36.82
N LEU A 3 -4.03 -26.37 36.70
CA LEU A 3 -3.21 -25.42 35.95
C LEU A 3 -3.82 -25.33 34.55
N ASN A 4 -4.06 -24.11 34.05
CA ASN A 4 -4.68 -23.82 32.75
C ASN A 4 -4.05 -24.69 31.65
N SER A 5 -4.79 -25.69 31.15
CA SER A 5 -4.43 -26.44 29.96
C SER A 5 -4.63 -25.55 28.73
N TYR A 6 -3.70 -25.60 27.77
CA TYR A 6 -3.78 -24.84 26.54
C TYR A 6 -5.04 -25.20 25.72
N TRP A 7 -5.66 -24.24 25.05
CA TRP A 7 -6.94 -24.44 24.36
C TRP A 7 -6.88 -25.53 23.29
N VAL A 8 -5.74 -25.65 22.59
CA VAL A 8 -5.51 -26.68 21.56
C VAL A 8 -5.59 -28.10 22.11
N GLU A 9 -5.40 -28.32 23.42
CA GLU A 9 -5.57 -29.66 24.01
C GLU A 9 -7.05 -30.06 24.16
N ASN A 10 -7.94 -29.07 24.31
CA ASN A 10 -9.31 -29.28 24.79
C ASN A 10 -10.38 -28.92 23.76
N ILE A 11 -10.04 -28.14 22.73
CA ILE A 11 -10.97 -27.78 21.66
C ILE A 11 -11.46 -29.03 20.95
N ALA A 12 -12.70 -28.98 20.45
CA ALA A 12 -13.24 -30.10 19.69
C ALA A 12 -12.49 -30.25 18.35
N HIS A 13 -11.63 -31.27 18.25
CA HIS A 13 -10.90 -31.60 17.03
C HIS A 13 -11.82 -32.25 15.99
N THR A 14 -12.46 -31.39 15.18
CA THR A 14 -13.38 -31.78 14.11
C THR A 14 -12.76 -31.58 12.72
N GLY A 15 -11.45 -31.32 12.67
CA GLY A 15 -10.67 -31.15 11.44
C GLY A 15 -10.74 -32.35 10.50
N ARG A 16 -10.54 -32.11 9.21
CA ARG A 16 -10.56 -33.09 8.12
C ARG A 16 -9.38 -32.89 7.20
N SER A 17 -9.01 -33.96 6.50
CA SER A 17 -8.07 -33.88 5.39
C SER A 17 -8.63 -32.97 4.28
N PRO A 18 -7.83 -32.04 3.73
CA PRO A 18 -8.24 -31.14 2.66
C PRO A 18 -8.70 -31.83 1.36
N MET A 19 -9.53 -31.12 0.57
CA MET A 19 -9.74 -31.32 -0.87
C MET A 19 -9.91 -32.77 -1.38
N GLY A 20 -10.67 -33.60 -0.67
CA GLY A 20 -10.96 -34.98 -1.08
C GLY A 20 -9.95 -36.03 -0.63
N GLY A 21 -9.05 -35.67 0.29
CA GLY A 21 -8.29 -36.64 1.07
C GLY A 21 -9.18 -37.48 1.98
N ASP A 22 -8.58 -38.44 2.70
CA ASP A 22 -9.32 -39.42 3.51
C ASP A 22 -10.10 -38.71 4.63
N PRO A 23 -11.44 -38.76 4.63
CA PRO A 23 -12.26 -38.09 5.65
C PRO A 23 -12.10 -38.71 7.05
N SER A 24 -11.49 -39.89 7.16
CA SER A 24 -11.15 -40.55 8.44
C SER A 24 -9.74 -40.22 8.93
N TYR A 25 -8.96 -39.45 8.17
CA TYR A 25 -7.62 -39.04 8.55
C TYR A 25 -7.64 -38.18 9.83
N LYS A 26 -6.93 -38.64 10.85
CA LYS A 26 -6.82 -37.94 12.14
C LYS A 26 -5.78 -36.84 12.03
N VAL A 27 -6.23 -35.59 11.87
CA VAL A 27 -5.39 -34.38 11.76
C VAL A 27 -4.68 -34.08 13.08
N TYR A 28 -5.45 -33.96 14.17
CA TYR A 28 -4.92 -33.70 15.51
C TYR A 28 -4.54 -34.98 16.24
N ARG A 29 -3.33 -35.02 16.83
CA ARG A 29 -2.82 -36.17 17.57
C ARG A 29 -2.09 -35.70 18.82
N ASN A 30 -2.54 -36.16 19.98
CA ASN A 30 -1.83 -35.94 21.24
C ASN A 30 -0.88 -37.11 21.48
N VAL A 31 0.42 -36.86 21.68
CA VAL A 31 1.42 -37.94 21.87
C VAL A 31 1.16 -38.82 23.10
N LYS A 32 0.45 -38.32 24.12
CA LYS A 32 0.05 -39.06 25.32
C LYS A 32 -1.27 -39.83 25.18
N ASP A 33 -1.95 -39.73 24.03
CA ASP A 33 -3.13 -40.56 23.74
C ASP A 33 -2.77 -42.04 23.96
N PRO A 34 -3.60 -42.84 24.65
CA PRO A 34 -3.33 -44.27 24.87
C PRO A 34 -3.06 -45.08 23.60
N LEU A 35 -3.46 -44.57 22.44
CA LEU A 35 -3.12 -45.12 21.12
C LEU A 35 -1.61 -45.08 20.82
N PHE A 36 -0.89 -44.08 21.30
CA PHE A 36 0.54 -43.85 21.05
C PHE A 36 1.39 -44.11 22.30
N GLY A 37 0.92 -43.65 23.46
CA GLY A 37 1.44 -44.05 24.77
C GLY A 37 2.70 -43.33 25.24
N ALA A 38 2.99 -42.11 24.78
CA ALA A 38 4.08 -41.32 25.36
C ALA A 38 3.77 -41.00 26.83
N VAL A 39 4.76 -41.09 27.71
CA VAL A 39 4.60 -40.90 29.16
C VAL A 39 4.97 -39.48 29.58
N GLY A 40 6.07 -38.94 29.05
CA GLY A 40 6.54 -37.59 29.37
C GLY A 40 7.05 -37.44 30.81
N ASP A 41 7.68 -38.48 31.37
CA ASP A 41 8.22 -38.52 32.74
C ASP A 41 9.75 -38.30 32.84
N GLY A 42 10.43 -38.17 31.70
CA GLY A 42 11.88 -38.00 31.57
C GLY A 42 12.68 -39.27 31.82
N LEU A 43 12.03 -40.42 31.97
CA LEU A 43 12.62 -41.72 32.28
C LEU A 43 12.27 -42.78 31.23
N THR A 44 11.01 -42.81 30.80
CA THR A 44 10.51 -43.66 29.74
C THR A 44 10.97 -43.11 28.40
N ASP A 45 11.53 -43.99 27.56
CA ASP A 45 11.88 -43.62 26.19
C ASP A 45 10.60 -43.44 25.36
N ASP A 46 10.29 -42.19 25.04
CA ASP A 46 9.08 -41.79 24.33
C ASP A 46 9.26 -41.71 22.81
N THR A 47 10.47 -41.98 22.28
CA THR A 47 10.78 -41.84 20.85
C THR A 47 9.81 -42.65 19.98
N ALA A 48 9.56 -43.91 20.33
CA ALA A 48 8.70 -44.78 19.54
C ALA A 48 7.24 -44.32 19.56
N ALA A 49 6.75 -43.86 20.72
CA ALA A 49 5.38 -43.36 20.87
C ALA A 49 5.15 -42.08 20.06
N ILE A 50 6.09 -41.13 20.13
CA ILE A 50 6.02 -39.87 19.40
C ILE A 50 6.08 -40.11 17.88
N ASN A 51 7.03 -40.91 17.40
CA ASN A 51 7.12 -41.24 15.98
C ASN A 51 5.90 -42.06 15.50
N ALA A 52 5.29 -42.89 16.34
CA ALA A 52 4.04 -43.57 16.03
C ALA A 52 2.87 -42.58 15.88
N ALA A 53 2.82 -41.53 16.72
CA ALA A 53 1.83 -40.46 16.58
C ALA A 53 1.99 -39.72 15.26
N ILE A 54 3.23 -39.39 14.85
CA ILE A 54 3.51 -38.69 13.58
C ILE A 54 3.18 -39.56 12.36
N ALA A 55 3.55 -40.84 12.39
CA ALA A 55 3.34 -41.76 11.27
C ALA A 55 1.89 -42.29 11.16
N TYR A 56 1.06 -42.10 12.20
CA TYR A 56 -0.31 -42.60 12.25
C TYR A 56 -1.13 -42.21 11.01
N GLY A 57 -2.02 -43.10 10.58
CA GLY A 57 -2.89 -42.83 9.41
C GLY A 57 -2.15 -42.76 8.07
N GLY A 58 -0.88 -43.17 7.99
CA GLY A 58 -0.12 -43.17 6.74
C GLY A 58 0.31 -41.78 6.30
N ASN A 59 0.77 -40.95 7.25
CA ASN A 59 1.33 -39.62 6.97
C ASN A 59 2.49 -39.68 5.95
N CYS A 60 2.85 -38.55 5.35
CA CYS A 60 3.80 -38.48 4.24
C CYS A 60 5.26 -38.59 4.71
N GLY A 61 5.76 -39.83 4.81
CA GLY A 61 7.15 -40.17 5.19
C GLY A 61 7.96 -40.68 3.99
N ALA A 62 8.83 -41.67 4.23
CA ALA A 62 9.62 -42.33 3.18
C ALA A 62 8.81 -42.68 1.91
N ASN A 63 9.36 -42.34 0.74
CA ASN A 63 8.79 -42.56 -0.60
C ASN A 63 7.46 -41.82 -0.88
N CYS A 64 7.20 -40.71 -0.19
CA CYS A 64 6.04 -39.86 -0.44
C CYS A 64 6.41 -38.53 -1.14
N GLU A 65 7.67 -38.07 -1.04
CA GLU A 65 8.21 -36.78 -1.55
C GLU A 65 7.49 -35.52 -1.03
N SER A 66 6.18 -35.42 -1.20
CA SER A 66 5.34 -34.30 -0.75
C SER A 66 3.86 -34.72 -0.70
N SER A 67 3.03 -33.93 -0.01
CA SER A 67 1.58 -34.10 -0.06
C SER A 67 0.84 -32.86 0.41
N SER A 68 -0.28 -32.52 -0.24
CA SER A 68 -1.16 -31.40 0.16
C SER A 68 -2.35 -31.80 1.05
N VAL A 69 -2.57 -33.10 1.28
CA VAL A 69 -3.76 -33.62 1.97
C VAL A 69 -3.47 -34.30 3.30
N LYS A 70 -2.19 -34.49 3.64
CA LYS A 70 -1.75 -35.20 4.85
C LYS A 70 -1.33 -34.28 6.00
N GLY A 71 -1.76 -33.02 5.99
CA GLY A 71 -1.51 -32.04 7.04
C GLY A 71 -1.85 -32.56 8.44
N THR A 72 -0.93 -32.42 9.40
CA THR A 72 -1.12 -32.91 10.78
C THR A 72 -0.63 -31.94 11.85
N LEU A 73 -1.35 -31.93 12.98
CA LEU A 73 -0.95 -31.24 14.21
C LEU A 73 -0.66 -32.29 15.29
N ILE A 74 0.61 -32.37 15.69
CA ILE A 74 1.07 -33.27 16.74
C ILE A 74 1.28 -32.45 18.00
N TYR A 75 0.39 -32.66 18.97
CA TYR A 75 0.37 -31.94 20.22
C TYR A 75 1.17 -32.66 21.31
N PHE A 76 1.98 -31.89 22.01
CA PHE A 76 2.81 -32.33 23.13
C PHE A 76 2.32 -31.65 24.41
N PRO A 77 1.58 -32.38 25.27
CA PRO A 77 1.29 -31.91 26.61
C PRO A 77 2.57 -31.68 27.41
N SER A 78 2.48 -30.92 28.49
CA SER A 78 3.60 -30.70 29.40
C SER A 78 4.18 -32.01 29.94
N GLY A 79 5.49 -32.02 30.12
CA GLY A 79 6.27 -33.19 30.52
C GLY A 79 7.68 -33.17 29.97
N THR A 80 8.47 -34.17 30.36
CA THR A 80 9.82 -34.38 29.82
C THR A 80 9.82 -35.67 29.01
N TYR A 81 10.09 -35.58 27.71
CA TYR A 81 10.09 -36.72 26.80
C TYR A 81 11.54 -37.13 26.55
N LEU A 82 11.93 -38.28 27.10
CA LEU A 82 13.29 -38.82 26.90
C LEU A 82 13.36 -39.49 25.53
N LEU A 83 14.36 -39.14 24.72
CA LEU A 83 14.56 -39.68 23.38
C LEU A 83 15.88 -40.41 23.23
N SER A 84 15.86 -41.61 22.61
CA SER A 84 17.08 -42.31 22.18
C SER A 84 17.35 -42.25 20.68
N ALA A 85 16.39 -41.79 19.88
CA ALA A 85 16.55 -41.52 18.45
C ALA A 85 15.65 -40.33 18.03
N PRO A 86 15.88 -39.74 16.84
CA PRO A 86 15.18 -38.53 16.39
C PRO A 86 13.66 -38.67 16.37
N ILE A 87 12.99 -37.54 16.58
CA ILE A 87 11.62 -37.32 16.12
C ILE A 87 11.70 -37.01 14.63
N ASN A 88 11.08 -37.87 13.81
CA ASN A 88 10.98 -37.66 12.37
C ASN A 88 9.80 -36.73 12.12
N ALA A 89 10.03 -35.45 11.90
CA ALA A 89 8.97 -34.54 11.49
C ALA A 89 8.62 -34.88 10.03
N TYR A 90 7.45 -35.48 9.79
CA TYR A 90 7.01 -35.83 8.43
C TYR A 90 6.58 -34.57 7.67
N TYR A 91 6.46 -34.67 6.34
CA TYR A 91 5.95 -33.59 5.50
C TYR A 91 4.58 -33.08 5.99
N TYR A 92 4.30 -31.79 5.80
CA TYR A 92 3.05 -31.14 6.21
C TYR A 92 2.69 -31.30 7.71
N THR A 93 3.69 -31.30 8.60
CA THR A 93 3.49 -31.55 10.04
C THR A 93 3.82 -30.33 10.89
N GLN A 94 2.93 -30.03 11.85
CA GLN A 94 3.17 -29.09 12.93
C GLN A 94 3.41 -29.84 14.23
N LEU A 95 4.56 -29.64 14.88
CA LEU A 95 4.82 -30.08 16.25
C LEU A 95 4.52 -28.92 17.20
N VAL A 96 3.57 -29.09 18.11
CA VAL A 96 3.03 -28.01 18.94
C VAL A 96 3.09 -28.41 20.42
N GLY A 97 3.95 -27.76 21.18
CA GLY A 97 4.01 -27.90 22.64
C GLY A 97 3.00 -27.04 23.38
N ASN A 98 2.74 -27.36 24.64
CA ASN A 98 1.97 -26.53 25.55
C ASN A 98 2.73 -25.23 25.91
N PRO A 99 2.28 -24.03 25.52
CA PRO A 99 2.99 -22.78 25.80
C PRO A 99 2.99 -22.36 27.27
N HIS A 100 2.08 -22.88 28.11
CA HIS A 100 2.05 -22.53 29.54
C HIS A 100 3.14 -23.23 30.36
N ASP A 101 3.52 -24.42 29.94
CA ASP A 101 4.57 -25.24 30.52
C ASP A 101 5.19 -26.06 29.39
N PRO A 102 6.14 -25.46 28.63
CA PRO A 102 6.71 -26.03 27.43
C PRO A 102 7.25 -27.45 27.65
N PRO A 103 6.84 -28.44 26.84
CA PRO A 103 7.40 -29.78 26.92
C PRO A 103 8.92 -29.76 26.69
N ILE A 104 9.62 -30.55 27.49
CA ILE A 104 11.07 -30.73 27.39
C ILE A 104 11.34 -31.97 26.55
N ILE A 105 11.97 -31.80 25.39
CA ILE A 105 12.56 -32.90 24.63
C ILE A 105 13.97 -33.11 25.17
N LYS A 106 14.22 -34.26 25.79
CA LYS A 106 15.48 -34.57 26.44
C LYS A 106 16.20 -35.70 25.73
N LEU A 107 17.41 -35.47 25.26
CA LEU A 107 18.20 -36.54 24.66
C LEU A 107 18.81 -37.45 25.72
N ALA A 108 18.66 -38.76 25.53
CA ALA A 108 19.36 -39.75 26.32
C ALA A 108 20.86 -39.71 26.03
N ALA A 109 21.69 -40.12 26.99
CA ALA A 109 23.13 -40.24 26.77
C ALA A 109 23.49 -41.19 25.61
N SER A 110 22.63 -42.17 25.35
CA SER A 110 22.73 -43.15 24.26
C SER A 110 22.07 -42.70 22.96
N PHE A 111 21.69 -41.43 22.81
CA PHE A 111 21.03 -40.93 21.61
C PHE A 111 21.86 -41.15 20.35
N ILE A 112 21.21 -41.56 19.26
CA ILE A 112 21.81 -41.73 17.93
C ILE A 112 20.91 -41.06 16.89
N GLY A 113 21.40 -40.04 16.20
CA GLY A 113 20.67 -39.31 15.15
C GLY A 113 21.32 -37.97 14.79
N LEU A 114 20.81 -37.31 13.74
CA LEU A 114 21.33 -36.01 13.26
C LEU A 114 20.83 -34.83 14.11
N GLY A 115 19.59 -34.90 14.59
CA GLY A 115 18.99 -33.92 15.50
C GLY A 115 17.90 -34.54 16.37
N ALA A 116 17.58 -33.94 17.52
CA ALA A 116 16.45 -34.37 18.36
C ALA A 116 15.14 -34.38 17.55
N ILE A 117 14.96 -33.37 16.71
CA ILE A 117 13.95 -33.30 15.66
C ILE A 117 14.67 -33.21 14.31
N GLN A 118 14.26 -34.04 13.34
CA GLN A 118 14.79 -34.00 11.98
C GLN A 118 13.66 -33.84 10.96
N THR A 119 13.80 -32.87 10.05
CA THR A 119 12.80 -32.55 9.02
C THR A 119 13.02 -33.29 7.72
N ASP A 120 14.21 -33.84 7.51
CA ASP A 120 14.49 -34.79 6.44
C ASP A 120 15.26 -35.99 6.97
N VAL A 121 15.03 -37.16 6.39
CA VAL A 121 15.63 -38.41 6.86
C VAL A 121 16.42 -39.05 5.73
N TYR A 122 17.73 -39.15 5.94
CA TYR A 122 18.60 -39.90 5.05
C TYR A 122 18.27 -41.40 5.02
N TYR A 123 18.20 -41.96 3.82
CA TYR A 123 18.07 -43.40 3.65
C TYR A 123 19.35 -44.13 4.12
N PRO A 124 19.22 -45.25 4.86
CA PRO A 124 20.37 -46.00 5.38
C PRO A 124 21.31 -46.62 4.31
N THR A 125 20.95 -46.56 3.02
CA THR A 125 21.65 -47.21 1.91
C THR A 125 23.01 -46.59 1.57
N GLY A 126 23.36 -45.44 2.17
CA GLY A 126 24.65 -44.77 1.97
C GLY A 126 24.79 -44.09 0.61
N SER A 127 23.72 -43.98 -0.16
CA SER A 127 23.67 -43.29 -1.46
C SER A 127 23.45 -41.78 -1.33
N GLY A 128 23.25 -41.26 -0.12
CA GLY A 128 22.93 -39.85 0.13
C GLY A 128 21.48 -39.46 -0.20
N GLY A 129 20.60 -40.43 -0.49
CA GLY A 129 19.19 -40.12 -0.76
C GLY A 129 18.45 -39.76 0.53
N GLU A 130 17.51 -38.82 0.41
CA GLU A 130 16.71 -38.23 1.49
C GLU A 130 15.23 -38.54 1.27
N TRP A 131 14.36 -38.30 2.27
CA TRP A 131 12.93 -38.60 2.13
C TRP A 131 12.20 -37.61 1.25
N TYR A 132 12.70 -36.38 1.19
CA TYR A 132 12.12 -35.28 0.43
C TYR A 132 13.23 -34.59 -0.37
N ILE A 133 12.84 -33.87 -1.42
CA ILE A 133 13.71 -32.91 -2.10
C ILE A 133 13.77 -31.66 -1.22
N GLU A 134 14.97 -31.20 -0.87
CA GLU A 134 15.17 -30.15 0.12
C GLU A 134 14.53 -28.81 -0.26
N GLN A 135 14.51 -28.47 -1.56
CA GLN A 135 13.86 -27.26 -2.10
C GLN A 135 12.33 -27.40 -2.15
N SER A 136 11.79 -28.61 -2.02
CA SER A 136 10.34 -28.88 -1.99
C SER A 136 9.81 -29.26 -0.62
N ASN A 137 10.65 -29.17 0.42
CA ASN A 137 10.34 -29.60 1.78
C ASN A 137 9.53 -28.54 2.57
N PHE A 138 8.32 -28.26 2.07
CA PHE A 138 7.42 -27.18 2.53
C PHE A 138 6.56 -27.55 3.76
N TYR A 139 5.86 -26.55 4.30
CA TYR A 139 4.75 -26.69 5.25
C TYR A 139 5.08 -27.40 6.57
N ARG A 140 6.01 -26.84 7.35
CA ARG A 140 6.49 -27.40 8.63
C ARG A 140 6.43 -26.37 9.73
N GLN A 141 5.97 -26.74 10.91
CA GLN A 141 6.10 -25.86 12.07
C GLN A 141 6.61 -26.64 13.28
N VAL A 142 7.48 -26.02 14.07
CA VAL A 142 7.81 -26.48 15.41
C VAL A 142 7.69 -25.30 16.37
N ARG A 143 6.87 -25.45 17.42
CA ARG A 143 6.63 -24.38 18.38
C ARG A 143 6.43 -24.83 19.82
N ASN A 144 6.87 -23.99 20.75
CA ASN A 144 6.74 -24.14 22.21
C ASN A 144 7.49 -25.34 22.78
N PHE A 145 8.79 -25.44 22.56
CA PHE A 145 9.61 -26.54 23.11
C PHE A 145 10.85 -26.04 23.85
N MET A 146 11.23 -26.81 24.86
CA MET A 146 12.59 -26.80 25.37
C MET A 146 13.31 -28.06 24.87
N ILE A 147 14.41 -27.91 24.14
CA ILE A 147 15.22 -29.04 23.67
C ILE A 147 16.51 -29.10 24.48
N ASP A 148 16.63 -30.11 25.34
CA ASP A 148 17.81 -30.39 26.16
C ASP A 148 18.64 -31.50 25.51
N ILE A 149 19.79 -31.11 24.96
CA ILE A 149 20.76 -32.03 24.35
C ILE A 149 22.00 -32.24 25.23
N GLU A 150 22.06 -31.66 26.45
CA GLU A 150 23.28 -31.63 27.27
C GLU A 150 23.80 -33.03 27.64
N ALA A 151 22.89 -33.99 27.78
CA ALA A 151 23.23 -35.36 28.16
C ALA A 151 23.75 -36.22 26.99
N ALA A 152 23.51 -35.83 25.74
CA ALA A 152 23.87 -36.61 24.56
C ALA A 152 25.40 -36.74 24.43
N THR A 153 25.87 -37.98 24.23
CA THR A 153 27.32 -38.27 24.12
C THR A 153 27.80 -38.45 22.69
N VAL A 154 26.88 -38.51 21.73
CA VAL A 154 27.22 -38.57 20.30
C VAL A 154 27.86 -37.25 19.88
N SER A 155 28.94 -37.34 19.10
CA SER A 155 29.60 -36.16 18.56
C SER A 155 28.64 -35.43 17.63
N ARG A 156 28.58 -34.10 17.72
CA ARG A 156 27.66 -33.28 16.91
C ARG A 156 26.20 -33.65 17.10
N ALA A 157 25.82 -34.04 18.32
CA ALA A 157 24.40 -34.10 18.69
C ALA A 157 23.78 -32.72 18.44
N SER A 158 22.72 -32.67 17.65
CA SER A 158 22.00 -31.43 17.35
C SER A 158 20.63 -31.40 18.02
N ALA A 159 20.10 -30.23 18.37
CA ALA A 159 18.68 -30.13 18.73
C ALA A 159 17.80 -30.26 17.49
N PHE A 160 18.20 -29.65 16.39
CA PHE A 160 17.49 -29.70 15.10
C PHE A 160 18.41 -30.14 13.97
N HIS A 161 17.90 -31.02 13.11
CA HIS A 161 18.28 -31.11 11.70
C HIS A 161 17.14 -30.45 10.92
N TRP A 162 17.38 -29.24 10.43
CA TRP A 162 16.37 -28.32 9.92
C TRP A 162 16.58 -28.01 8.44
N GLN A 163 16.53 -29.05 7.63
CA GLN A 163 16.61 -28.99 6.18
C GLN A 163 15.20 -28.80 5.61
N VAL A 164 14.84 -27.57 5.22
CA VAL A 164 13.46 -27.17 4.88
C VAL A 164 13.40 -26.14 3.75
N ALA A 165 12.19 -25.92 3.21
CA ALA A 165 11.89 -24.90 2.21
C ALA A 165 10.84 -23.86 2.72
N GLN A 166 10.17 -23.13 1.82
CA GLN A 166 9.18 -22.10 2.15
C GLN A 166 7.98 -22.64 2.96
N ALA A 167 7.20 -21.71 3.55
CA ALA A 167 6.09 -22.01 4.47
C ALA A 167 6.49 -22.91 5.64
N THR A 168 7.69 -22.67 6.19
CA THR A 168 8.19 -23.36 7.37
C THR A 168 8.55 -22.38 8.48
N SER A 169 8.27 -22.76 9.73
CA SER A 169 8.61 -21.92 10.87
C SER A 169 9.10 -22.68 12.11
N LEU A 170 10.00 -22.03 12.83
CA LEU A 170 10.43 -22.41 14.17
C LEU A 170 10.16 -21.23 15.12
N THR A 171 9.25 -21.39 16.09
CA THR A 171 8.78 -20.28 16.93
C THR A 171 8.72 -20.65 18.41
N SER A 172 9.21 -19.78 19.30
CA SER A 172 9.16 -20.00 20.76
C SER A 172 9.83 -21.31 21.18
N VAL A 173 11.08 -21.50 20.76
CA VAL A 173 11.88 -22.69 21.08
C VAL A 173 13.14 -22.31 21.83
N SER A 174 13.43 -23.04 22.91
CA SER A 174 14.67 -22.89 23.68
C SER A 174 15.52 -24.15 23.55
N VAL A 175 16.80 -23.99 23.23
CA VAL A 175 17.78 -25.08 23.11
C VAL A 175 18.83 -24.95 24.21
N TYR A 176 19.10 -26.06 24.89
CA TYR A 176 20.13 -26.16 25.92
C TYR A 176 21.13 -27.24 25.55
N ALA A 177 22.37 -26.81 25.34
CA ALA A 177 23.50 -27.64 24.98
C ALA A 177 24.64 -27.44 25.97
N SER A 178 25.57 -28.40 26.00
CA SER A 178 26.71 -28.40 26.93
C SER A 178 27.57 -27.15 26.74
N THR A 179 27.95 -26.52 27.85
CA THR A 179 28.91 -25.40 27.91
C THR A 179 30.33 -25.85 28.26
N LYS A 180 30.56 -27.16 28.43
CA LYS A 180 31.88 -27.70 28.77
C LYS A 180 32.88 -27.45 27.63
N PRO A 181 34.15 -27.12 27.95
CA PRO A 181 35.20 -26.98 26.94
C PRO A 181 35.35 -28.24 26.08
N GLY A 182 35.43 -28.07 24.76
CA GLY A 182 35.59 -29.17 23.80
C GLY A 182 34.33 -30.01 23.56
N ASN A 183 33.15 -29.53 23.97
CA ASN A 183 31.89 -30.10 23.50
C ASN A 183 31.75 -29.91 21.98
N THR A 184 30.95 -30.76 21.33
CA THR A 184 30.72 -30.67 19.87
C THR A 184 29.24 -30.51 19.53
N GLN A 185 28.40 -30.17 20.51
CA GLN A 185 26.94 -30.13 20.34
C GLN A 185 26.51 -28.92 19.52
N ILE A 186 25.41 -29.02 18.79
CA ILE A 186 24.92 -27.99 17.88
C ILE A 186 23.47 -27.67 18.24
N GLY A 187 23.07 -26.41 18.26
CA GLY A 187 21.64 -26.10 18.40
C GLY A 187 20.87 -26.55 17.16
N MET A 188 21.19 -25.98 16.01
CA MET A 188 20.55 -26.32 14.74
C MET A 188 21.57 -26.61 13.66
N PHE A 189 21.39 -27.73 12.97
CA PHE A 189 22.14 -28.12 11.79
C PHE A 189 21.24 -27.98 10.55
N THR A 190 21.69 -27.20 9.56
CA THR A 190 20.93 -26.89 8.33
C THR A 190 21.85 -26.89 7.10
N GLU A 191 21.97 -28.02 6.44
CA GLU A 191 22.96 -28.25 5.38
C GLU A 191 22.67 -27.53 4.06
N ASN A 192 21.39 -27.42 3.71
CA ASN A 192 20.85 -26.81 2.48
C ASN A 192 19.32 -26.65 2.65
N GLY A 193 18.64 -26.14 1.63
CA GLY A 193 17.20 -25.91 1.61
C GLY A 193 16.85 -24.62 0.87
N SER A 194 15.58 -24.22 0.95
CA SER A 194 15.07 -22.95 0.41
C SER A 194 14.10 -22.31 1.42
N GLY A 195 14.46 -22.41 2.70
CA GLY A 195 13.66 -21.92 3.82
C GLY A 195 13.68 -20.39 3.92
N GLY A 196 12.88 -19.77 4.78
CA GLY A 196 12.05 -20.29 5.88
C GLY A 196 12.24 -19.35 7.09
N PHE A 197 11.30 -19.32 8.03
CA PHE A 197 11.27 -18.27 9.06
C PHE A 197 11.56 -18.81 10.47
N ILE A 198 12.32 -18.07 11.28
CA ILE A 198 12.64 -18.45 12.67
C ILE A 198 12.43 -17.24 13.57
N SER A 199 11.63 -17.38 14.62
CA SER A 199 11.33 -16.30 15.57
C SER A 199 11.30 -16.78 17.01
N ASP A 200 11.52 -15.85 17.94
CA ASP A 200 11.40 -16.09 19.38
C ASP A 200 12.18 -17.32 19.89
N CYS A 201 13.36 -17.58 19.30
CA CYS A 201 14.17 -18.74 19.63
C CYS A 201 15.36 -18.35 20.52
N TYR A 202 15.72 -19.25 21.43
CA TYR A 202 16.83 -19.10 22.36
C TYR A 202 17.79 -20.29 22.26
N PHE A 203 19.08 -20.04 22.04
CA PHE A 203 20.11 -21.09 21.97
C PHE A 203 21.15 -20.85 23.06
N ASN A 204 21.35 -21.85 23.94
CA ASN A 204 22.30 -21.78 25.05
C ASN A 204 23.33 -22.91 24.98
N GLY A 205 24.62 -22.56 25.03
CA GLY A 205 25.72 -23.52 24.97
C GLY A 205 25.93 -24.11 23.58
N GLY A 206 26.60 -25.26 23.52
CA GLY A 206 27.01 -25.90 22.27
C GLY A 206 28.35 -25.35 21.74
N ASP A 207 28.85 -26.00 20.69
CA ASP A 207 29.96 -25.52 19.85
C ASP A 207 29.42 -24.48 18.85
N TYR A 208 28.20 -24.69 18.36
CA TYR A 208 27.46 -23.76 17.49
C TYR A 208 25.99 -23.66 17.93
N GLY A 209 25.43 -22.44 17.95
CA GLY A 209 23.99 -22.24 18.09
C GLY A 209 23.25 -22.70 16.83
N ILE A 210 23.63 -22.16 15.68
CA ILE A 210 23.15 -22.58 14.35
C ILE A 210 24.39 -22.82 13.49
N SER A 211 24.43 -23.93 12.76
CA SER A 211 25.53 -24.31 11.88
C SER A 211 24.96 -24.75 10.54
N PRO A 212 25.37 -24.12 9.43
CA PRO A 212 25.14 -24.71 8.12
C PRO A 212 25.97 -26.00 7.94
N SER A 213 25.77 -26.72 6.82
CA SER A 213 26.82 -27.64 6.34
C SER A 213 28.10 -26.82 6.17
N GLY A 214 29.29 -27.42 6.26
CA GLY A 214 30.57 -26.67 6.25
C GLY A 214 30.86 -25.80 5.01
N GLN A 215 29.87 -25.49 4.17
CA GLN A 215 29.85 -24.43 3.18
C GLN A 215 29.64 -23.06 3.85
N GLN A 216 30.33 -22.06 3.34
CA GLN A 216 30.16 -20.67 3.76
C GLN A 216 28.81 -20.10 3.28
N ALA A 217 28.24 -19.15 4.03
CA ALA A 217 27.09 -18.40 3.55
C ALA A 217 27.49 -17.51 2.35
N GLY A 218 26.68 -17.50 1.29
CA GLY A 218 26.89 -16.63 0.12
C GLY A 218 26.53 -15.16 0.40
N SER A 219 25.70 -14.89 1.40
CA SER A 219 25.53 -13.54 1.93
C SER A 219 25.04 -13.60 3.38
N THR A 220 25.20 -12.51 4.12
CA THR A 220 24.71 -12.40 5.50
C THR A 220 24.25 -10.97 5.77
N TYR A 221 23.04 -10.83 6.28
CA TYR A 221 22.50 -9.57 6.78
C TYR A 221 22.18 -9.73 8.26
N LEU A 222 22.83 -8.93 9.11
CA LEU A 222 22.49 -8.82 10.53
C LEU A 222 21.78 -7.48 10.74
N LEU A 223 20.50 -7.55 11.11
CA LEU A 223 19.64 -6.40 11.37
C LEU A 223 19.29 -6.36 12.86
N ASP A 224 19.38 -5.18 13.49
CA ASP A 224 18.91 -4.92 14.86
C ASP A 224 19.44 -5.93 15.89
N THR A 225 20.72 -6.29 15.76
CA THR A 225 21.35 -7.39 16.49
C THR A 225 22.19 -6.91 17.67
N ILE A 226 22.17 -7.65 18.78
CA ILE A 226 22.97 -7.34 19.97
C ILE A 226 23.94 -8.49 20.26
N PHE A 227 25.24 -8.18 20.34
CA PHE A 227 26.27 -9.10 20.80
C PHE A 227 26.70 -8.77 22.23
N VAL A 228 26.67 -9.74 23.14
CA VAL A 228 27.04 -9.57 24.57
C VAL A 228 28.04 -10.62 25.01
N SER A 229 29.19 -10.18 25.52
CA SER A 229 30.28 -11.03 26.05
C SER A 229 30.76 -12.08 25.05
N VAL A 230 30.88 -11.70 23.77
CA VAL A 230 31.30 -12.56 22.66
C VAL A 230 32.76 -12.29 22.29
N GLY A 231 33.58 -13.33 22.10
CA GLY A 231 34.96 -13.15 21.64
C GLY A 231 35.03 -12.52 20.25
N THR A 232 34.50 -13.24 19.25
CA THR A 232 34.38 -12.79 17.85
C THR A 232 32.91 -12.79 17.45
N ALA A 233 32.35 -11.64 17.04
CA ALA A 233 30.93 -11.52 16.71
C ALA A 233 30.58 -12.21 15.38
N VAL A 234 31.36 -11.97 14.32
CA VAL A 234 31.24 -12.62 13.01
C VAL A 234 32.57 -13.23 12.63
N LYS A 235 32.60 -14.55 12.44
CA LYS A 235 33.77 -15.27 11.94
C LYS A 235 33.48 -15.83 10.56
N ALA A 236 34.08 -15.23 9.54
CA ALA A 236 34.00 -15.70 8.16
C ALA A 236 34.99 -16.85 7.95
N GLU A 237 34.50 -18.03 7.60
CA GLU A 237 35.32 -19.25 7.41
C GLU A 237 36.01 -19.30 6.03
N PHE A 238 36.33 -18.13 5.47
CA PHE A 238 37.08 -17.93 4.23
C PHE A 238 38.09 -16.78 4.37
N PRO A 239 39.15 -16.71 3.56
CA PRO A 239 40.12 -15.63 3.65
C PRO A 239 39.55 -14.32 3.10
N LEU A 240 39.97 -13.18 3.66
CA LEU A 240 39.47 -11.86 3.22
C LEU A 240 39.70 -11.62 1.72
N SER A 241 40.81 -12.13 1.18
CA SER A 241 41.17 -11.99 -0.23
C SER A 241 40.16 -12.58 -1.22
N THR A 242 39.27 -13.46 -0.76
CA THR A 242 38.25 -14.12 -1.61
C THR A 242 36.85 -13.59 -1.37
N ILE A 243 36.63 -12.56 -0.53
CA ILE A 243 35.27 -12.06 -0.19
C ILE A 243 34.43 -11.77 -1.44
N LEU A 244 35.03 -11.20 -2.48
CA LEU A 244 34.33 -10.82 -3.73
C LEU A 244 33.81 -12.02 -4.52
N GLU A 245 34.39 -13.19 -4.30
CA GLU A 245 34.02 -14.47 -4.90
C GLU A 245 33.34 -15.40 -3.88
N SER A 246 33.02 -14.87 -2.68
CA SER A 246 32.61 -15.68 -1.53
C SER A 246 31.33 -15.21 -0.86
N SER A 247 31.24 -13.92 -0.47
CA SER A 247 30.12 -13.41 0.32
C SER A 247 29.99 -11.88 0.29
N ILE A 248 28.82 -11.39 0.68
CA ILE A 248 28.61 -10.04 1.23
C ILE A 248 28.16 -10.15 2.69
N ILE A 249 28.62 -9.26 3.56
CA ILE A 249 28.20 -9.16 4.96
C ILE A 249 27.69 -7.75 5.22
N THR A 250 26.45 -7.63 5.69
CA THR A 250 25.82 -6.36 6.07
C THR A 250 25.54 -6.36 7.57
N LEU A 251 25.95 -5.28 8.25
CA LEU A 251 25.74 -5.03 9.67
C LEU A 251 24.88 -3.76 9.80
N ASP A 252 23.63 -3.89 10.21
CA ASP A 252 22.69 -2.77 10.34
C ASP A 252 22.15 -2.70 11.79
N ASN A 253 22.40 -1.57 12.45
CA ASN A 253 22.02 -1.28 13.83
C ASN A 253 22.49 -2.37 14.83
N ILE A 254 23.81 -2.60 14.87
CA ILE A 254 24.44 -3.60 15.73
C ILE A 254 24.89 -2.98 17.05
N GLN A 255 24.50 -3.59 18.16
CA GLN A 255 24.95 -3.21 19.50
C GLN A 255 26.02 -4.18 20.01
N LEU A 256 27.12 -3.65 20.54
CA LEU A 256 28.28 -4.43 20.98
C LEU A 256 28.57 -4.18 22.47
N PHE A 257 28.56 -5.26 23.26
CA PHE A 257 28.89 -5.22 24.69
C PHE A 257 29.91 -6.29 25.02
N GLU A 258 31.09 -5.89 25.54
CA GLU A 258 32.17 -6.83 25.88
C GLU A 258 32.58 -7.74 24.70
N VAL A 259 32.57 -7.18 23.48
CA VAL A 259 33.02 -7.86 22.26
C VAL A 259 34.52 -7.62 22.05
N SER A 260 35.29 -8.67 21.75
CA SER A 260 36.75 -8.51 21.52
C SER A 260 37.07 -8.21 20.05
N THR A 261 36.41 -8.91 19.12
CA THR A 261 36.58 -8.78 17.67
C THR A 261 35.21 -8.74 17.00
N VAL A 262 34.98 -7.78 16.10
CA VAL A 262 33.71 -7.72 15.35
C VAL A 262 33.70 -8.71 14.19
N VAL A 263 34.65 -8.58 13.25
CA VAL A 263 34.73 -9.47 12.08
C VAL A 263 36.14 -10.05 11.93
N GLU A 264 36.23 -11.38 11.90
CA GLU A 264 37.48 -12.16 11.71
C GLU A 264 37.33 -13.13 10.52
N PHE A 265 38.40 -13.33 9.75
CA PHE A 265 38.47 -14.21 8.59
C PHE A 265 39.32 -15.46 8.86
N ALA A 266 39.16 -16.51 8.05
CA ALA A 266 39.85 -17.79 8.26
C ALA A 266 41.38 -17.73 8.15
N ASP A 267 41.93 -16.70 7.49
CA ASP A 267 43.37 -16.45 7.41
C ASP A 267 43.92 -15.70 8.66
N GLY A 268 43.05 -15.39 9.63
CA GLY A 268 43.37 -14.63 10.84
C GLY A 268 43.33 -13.12 10.65
N THR A 269 42.92 -12.64 9.47
CA THR A 269 42.68 -11.21 9.24
C THR A 269 41.49 -10.73 10.06
N VAL A 270 41.59 -9.55 10.65
CA VAL A 270 40.54 -8.87 11.42
C VAL A 270 40.28 -7.50 10.82
N LEU A 271 39.02 -7.12 10.64
CA LEU A 271 38.65 -5.78 10.18
C LEU A 271 38.73 -4.77 11.32
N ASP A 272 39.17 -3.54 11.01
CA ASP A 272 39.31 -2.45 11.96
C ASP A 272 37.95 -1.78 12.24
N ILE A 273 37.12 -2.47 13.04
CA ILE A 273 35.82 -1.98 13.50
C ILE A 273 35.90 -1.83 15.03
N ASP A 274 35.49 -0.67 15.54
CA ASP A 274 35.53 -0.39 16.98
C ASP A 274 34.50 -1.23 17.74
N ALA A 275 34.97 -2.31 18.39
CA ALA A 275 34.14 -3.21 19.17
C ALA A 275 33.53 -2.59 20.44
N SER A 276 33.87 -1.34 20.77
CA SER A 276 33.33 -0.59 21.92
C SER A 276 32.16 0.33 21.59
N ASN A 277 31.84 0.51 20.31
CA ASN A 277 30.76 1.39 19.83
C ASN A 277 29.68 0.60 19.09
N ALA A 278 28.47 1.16 19.07
CA ALA A 278 27.40 0.65 18.21
C ALA A 278 27.74 0.90 16.74
N ILE A 279 27.24 0.03 15.86
CA ILE A 279 27.37 0.13 14.42
C ILE A 279 26.02 0.53 13.86
N ASP A 280 25.96 1.67 13.17
CA ASP A 280 24.74 2.09 12.50
C ASP A 280 24.56 1.30 11.19
N PHE A 281 25.50 1.39 10.24
CA PHE A 281 25.42 0.59 9.02
C PHE A 281 26.78 0.35 8.34
N ILE A 282 27.14 -0.90 8.14
CA ILE A 282 28.38 -1.31 7.46
C ILE A 282 28.08 -2.40 6.43
N VAL A 283 28.69 -2.26 5.25
CA VAL A 283 28.73 -3.32 4.22
C VAL A 283 30.18 -3.77 3.99
N ILE A 284 30.37 -5.08 3.93
CA ILE A 284 31.65 -5.73 3.65
C ILE A 284 31.46 -6.64 2.43
N GLY A 285 32.15 -6.34 1.33
CA GLY A 285 32.09 -7.16 0.12
C GLY A 285 32.22 -6.34 -1.16
N ASN A 286 31.42 -6.70 -2.16
CA ASN A 286 31.37 -6.02 -3.44
C ASN A 286 30.60 -4.69 -3.30
N VAL A 287 31.33 -3.57 -3.29
CA VAL A 287 30.74 -2.23 -3.29
C VAL A 287 31.51 -1.30 -4.22
N GLU A 288 30.79 -0.54 -5.03
CA GLU A 288 31.34 0.37 -6.04
C GLU A 288 31.36 1.80 -5.51
N ALA A 289 32.55 2.27 -5.13
CA ALA A 289 32.86 3.68 -4.88
C ALA A 289 34.28 3.94 -5.41
N ASP A 290 34.50 5.08 -6.09
CA ASP A 290 35.72 5.46 -6.84
C ASP A 290 37.02 4.73 -6.42
N GLY A 291 37.35 3.61 -7.06
CA GLY A 291 38.51 2.81 -6.69
C GLY A 291 38.38 1.31 -6.92
N SER A 292 39.32 0.53 -6.37
CA SER A 292 39.39 -0.93 -6.56
C SER A 292 38.14 -1.62 -5.99
N ASN A 293 37.65 -2.69 -6.65
CA ASN A 293 36.45 -3.49 -6.28
C ASN A 293 36.52 -4.23 -4.93
N PHE A 294 37.09 -3.63 -3.89
CA PHE A 294 37.02 -4.12 -2.51
C PHE A 294 36.84 -2.92 -1.58
N GLY A 295 35.68 -2.84 -0.93
CA GLY A 295 35.36 -1.81 0.05
C GLY A 295 34.75 -2.39 1.33
N PHE A 296 35.32 -1.99 2.46
CA PHE A 296 34.57 -1.83 3.71
C PHE A 296 33.96 -0.43 3.62
N LEU A 297 32.64 -0.31 3.62
CA LEU A 297 31.98 0.99 3.56
C LEU A 297 31.04 1.14 4.75
N ASP A 298 31.32 2.18 5.50
CA ASP A 298 30.44 2.71 6.53
C ASP A 298 29.50 3.70 5.86
N PHE A 299 28.22 3.36 5.79
CA PHE A 299 27.18 4.18 5.18
C PHE A 299 26.39 4.98 6.23
N SER A 300 26.88 5.05 7.47
CA SER A 300 26.17 5.74 8.57
C SER A 300 25.81 7.20 8.27
N SER A 301 26.53 7.87 7.37
CA SER A 301 26.22 9.24 6.93
C SER A 301 25.31 9.35 5.69
N ASN A 302 25.13 8.27 4.92
CA ASN A 302 24.51 8.25 3.59
C ASN A 302 23.33 7.26 3.51
N ILE A 303 22.68 7.00 4.64
CA ILE A 303 21.47 6.19 4.70
C ILE A 303 20.35 7.06 5.25
N ALA A 304 19.24 7.08 4.52
CA ALA A 304 18.02 7.71 4.98
C ALA A 304 17.65 7.20 6.37
N SER A 305 17.31 8.12 7.27
CA SER A 305 16.82 7.73 8.59
C SER A 305 15.59 6.84 8.46
N ARG A 306 15.59 5.71 9.16
CA ARG A 306 14.44 4.79 9.19
C ARG A 306 13.17 5.56 9.55
N PRO A 307 12.06 5.38 8.82
CA PRO A 307 10.79 6.02 9.18
C PRO A 307 10.40 5.71 10.62
N THR A 308 10.04 6.75 11.37
CA THR A 308 9.65 6.61 12.80
C THR A 308 8.37 5.82 13.00
N SER A 309 7.54 5.70 11.95
CA SER A 309 6.33 4.87 11.89
C SER A 309 6.66 3.36 11.87
N LEU A 310 7.80 2.98 11.29
CA LEU A 310 8.27 1.60 11.17
C LEU A 310 9.03 1.09 12.40
N THR A 311 9.38 1.97 13.32
CA THR A 311 10.35 1.70 14.38
C THR A 311 9.82 2.03 15.77
N ASN A 312 10.40 1.39 16.78
CA ASN A 312 10.20 1.69 18.19
C ASN A 312 11.54 1.79 18.90
N ASP A 313 11.57 2.46 20.06
CA ASP A 313 12.71 2.38 20.97
C ASP A 313 12.74 0.99 21.62
N GLY A 314 13.88 0.30 21.51
CA GLY A 314 14.07 -1.01 22.12
C GLY A 314 14.38 -0.94 23.61
N LEU A 315 14.54 -2.12 24.23
CA LEU A 315 14.96 -2.23 25.62
C LEU A 315 16.48 -2.06 25.73
N PHE A 316 16.92 -1.16 26.61
CA PHE A 316 18.33 -0.99 27.03
C PHE A 316 19.33 -0.81 25.87
N TYR A 317 19.43 0.42 25.37
CA TYR A 317 20.44 0.97 24.43
C TYR A 317 20.12 0.92 22.93
N SER A 318 19.21 0.06 22.47
CA SER A 318 18.78 0.06 21.07
C SER A 318 17.70 1.13 20.80
N LYS A 319 17.94 1.99 19.81
CA LYS A 319 16.99 3.02 19.33
C LYS A 319 16.57 2.67 17.91
N ASN A 320 15.36 3.10 17.52
CA ASN A 320 14.85 2.95 16.15
C ASN A 320 14.90 1.51 15.61
N VAL A 321 14.61 0.52 16.47
CA VAL A 321 14.52 -0.90 16.09
C VAL A 321 13.23 -1.09 15.30
N TYR A 322 13.27 -1.84 14.20
CA TYR A 322 12.05 -2.13 13.46
C TYR A 322 11.06 -2.90 14.33
N VAL A 323 9.77 -2.56 14.19
CA VAL A 323 8.72 -3.25 14.94
C VAL A 323 8.73 -4.72 14.56
N THR A 324 8.79 -5.58 15.59
CA THR A 324 8.56 -7.01 15.49
C THR A 324 7.32 -7.34 16.30
N ASN A 325 6.49 -8.24 15.79
CA ASN A 325 5.28 -8.69 16.46
C ASN A 325 5.20 -10.22 16.41
N SER A 326 5.48 -10.85 17.55
CA SER A 326 5.41 -12.30 17.68
C SER A 326 4.00 -12.81 17.40
N ARG A 327 3.94 -13.92 16.67
CA ARG A 327 2.69 -14.64 16.43
C ARG A 327 1.93 -14.94 17.74
N ASN A 328 0.72 -14.43 17.85
CA ASN A 328 -0.16 -14.73 18.98
C ASN A 328 -0.66 -16.17 18.92
N GLN A 329 -0.43 -16.95 19.98
CA GLN A 329 -0.88 -18.32 20.11
C GLN A 329 -2.15 -18.45 20.97
N TYR A 330 -2.66 -17.33 21.49
CA TYR A 330 -3.86 -17.24 22.32
C TYR A 330 -3.79 -18.13 23.56
N ALA A 331 -2.60 -18.29 24.15
CA ALA A 331 -2.38 -19.22 25.26
C ALA A 331 -3.36 -19.00 26.42
N SER A 332 -3.66 -17.74 26.76
CA SER A 332 -4.55 -17.37 27.87
C SER A 332 -6.06 -17.32 27.53
N ILE A 333 -6.47 -17.65 26.30
CA ILE A 333 -7.88 -17.56 25.91
C ILE A 333 -8.74 -18.61 26.62
N ASP A 334 -9.94 -18.22 27.03
CA ASP A 334 -10.93 -19.17 27.56
C ASP A 334 -11.53 -20.01 26.41
N LEU A 335 -11.73 -21.31 26.65
CA LEU A 335 -12.28 -22.22 25.65
C LEU A 335 -13.67 -21.78 25.16
N GLY A 336 -14.49 -21.18 26.03
CA GLY A 336 -15.81 -20.66 25.68
C GLY A 336 -15.78 -19.39 24.83
N SER A 337 -14.63 -18.73 24.72
CA SER A 337 -14.39 -17.59 23.82
C SER A 337 -13.85 -18.00 22.45
N ILE A 338 -13.74 -19.30 22.16
CA ILE A 338 -13.36 -19.79 20.84
C ILE A 338 -14.63 -20.15 20.07
N ILE A 339 -14.79 -19.55 18.90
CA ILE A 339 -15.95 -19.76 18.01
C ILE A 339 -15.47 -20.57 16.81
N SER A 340 -15.88 -21.83 16.73
CA SER A 340 -15.57 -22.63 15.54
C SER A 340 -16.52 -22.27 14.40
N VAL A 341 -15.99 -22.08 13.19
CA VAL A 341 -16.82 -21.89 11.99
C VAL A 341 -17.77 -23.07 11.74
N LYS A 342 -17.43 -24.28 12.21
CA LYS A 342 -18.29 -25.46 12.07
C LYS A 342 -19.53 -25.42 12.95
N ASP A 343 -19.50 -24.68 14.07
CA ASP A 343 -20.67 -24.46 14.92
C ASP A 343 -21.72 -23.56 14.23
N HIS A 344 -21.30 -22.87 13.16
CA HIS A 344 -22.13 -22.00 12.33
C HIS A 344 -22.49 -22.63 10.97
N GLY A 345 -22.27 -23.93 10.81
CA GLY A 345 -22.70 -24.69 9.64
C GLY A 345 -21.63 -24.89 8.57
N ALA A 346 -20.40 -24.39 8.77
CA ALA A 346 -19.32 -24.65 7.83
C ALA A 346 -18.96 -26.16 7.87
N MET A 347 -18.75 -26.77 6.72
CA MET A 347 -18.42 -28.18 6.60
C MET A 347 -16.91 -28.41 6.42
N GLY A 348 -16.22 -27.52 5.70
CA GLY A 348 -14.79 -27.63 5.42
C GLY A 348 -14.43 -28.92 4.68
N ASN A 349 -15.29 -29.37 3.76
CA ASN A 349 -15.16 -30.66 3.07
C ASN A 349 -14.70 -30.55 1.60
N GLY A 350 -14.37 -29.35 1.12
CA GLY A 350 -13.94 -29.09 -0.25
C GLY A 350 -15.05 -29.20 -1.30
N VAL A 351 -16.32 -29.25 -0.90
CA VAL A 351 -17.47 -29.39 -1.81
C VAL A 351 -18.62 -28.46 -1.44
N HIS A 352 -18.96 -28.38 -0.16
CA HIS A 352 -20.04 -27.52 0.33
C HIS A 352 -19.58 -26.06 0.27
N ASP A 353 -20.45 -25.20 -0.26
CA ASP A 353 -20.26 -23.76 -0.19
C ASP A 353 -20.44 -23.29 1.26
N ASP A 354 -19.33 -22.92 1.88
CA ASP A 354 -19.21 -22.51 3.26
C ASP A 354 -19.32 -20.99 3.44
N SER A 355 -19.53 -20.20 2.37
CA SER A 355 -19.48 -18.74 2.42
C SER A 355 -20.41 -18.14 3.48
N ASP A 356 -21.69 -18.53 3.49
CA ASP A 356 -22.66 -17.94 4.44
C ASP A 356 -22.39 -18.37 5.89
N SER A 357 -21.88 -19.58 6.09
CA SER A 357 -21.52 -20.10 7.40
C SER A 357 -20.30 -19.38 7.98
N ILE A 358 -19.29 -19.10 7.15
CA ILE A 358 -18.11 -18.33 7.53
C ILE A 358 -18.50 -16.89 7.87
N ILE A 359 -19.31 -16.25 7.02
CA ILE A 359 -19.80 -14.89 7.26
C ILE A 359 -20.57 -14.82 8.59
N ALA A 360 -21.40 -15.82 8.88
CA ALA A 360 -22.14 -15.90 10.14
C ALA A 360 -21.21 -16.04 11.37
N ALA A 361 -20.12 -16.80 11.27
CA ALA A 361 -19.13 -16.93 12.34
C ALA A 361 -18.33 -15.63 12.52
N LEU A 362 -17.85 -15.02 11.42
CA LEU A 362 -17.10 -13.75 11.45
C LEU A 362 -17.93 -12.59 11.99
N ALA A 363 -19.26 -12.61 11.81
CA ALA A 363 -20.15 -11.62 12.41
C ALA A 363 -20.15 -11.61 13.95
N LEU A 364 -19.61 -12.67 14.58
CA LEU A 364 -19.43 -12.77 16.03
C LEU A 364 -18.02 -12.37 16.49
N ALA A 365 -17.11 -12.02 15.57
CA ALA A 365 -15.76 -11.63 15.93
C ALA A 365 -15.77 -10.43 16.88
N THR A 366 -14.89 -10.47 17.89
CA THR A 366 -14.63 -9.38 18.83
C THR A 366 -13.15 -9.40 19.18
N LYS A 367 -12.64 -8.34 19.82
CA LYS A 367 -11.27 -8.30 20.33
C LYS A 367 -10.99 -9.31 21.45
N GLU A 368 -11.99 -9.99 22.00
CA GLU A 368 -11.85 -10.90 23.15
C GLU A 368 -12.08 -12.37 22.81
N ASN A 369 -12.52 -12.66 21.58
CA ASN A 369 -12.77 -14.03 21.12
C ASN A 369 -11.86 -14.40 19.95
N LEU A 370 -11.86 -15.69 19.61
CA LEU A 370 -11.06 -16.26 18.53
C LEU A 370 -11.97 -17.00 17.57
N ILE A 371 -11.92 -16.65 16.29
CA ILE A 371 -12.56 -17.39 15.22
C ILE A 371 -11.63 -18.52 14.80
N TYR A 372 -12.06 -19.75 15.06
CA TYR A 372 -11.27 -20.94 14.82
C TYR A 372 -11.77 -21.68 13.59
N PHE A 373 -10.86 -21.94 12.66
CA PHE A 373 -11.08 -22.80 11.51
C PHE A 373 -10.46 -24.18 11.80
N PRO A 374 -11.26 -25.22 12.11
CA PRO A 374 -10.74 -26.58 12.14
C PRO A 374 -10.17 -26.95 10.77
N ALA A 375 -9.25 -27.92 10.71
CA ALA A 375 -8.65 -28.29 9.43
C ALA A 375 -9.70 -28.70 8.41
N GLY A 376 -9.50 -28.29 7.16
CA GLY A 376 -10.42 -28.57 6.07
C GLY A 376 -10.32 -27.55 4.94
N SER A 377 -11.15 -27.76 3.92
CA SER A 377 -11.24 -26.91 2.75
C SER A 377 -12.63 -26.30 2.66
N TYR A 378 -12.68 -25.00 2.84
CA TYR A 378 -13.91 -24.23 2.93
C TYR A 378 -14.15 -23.52 1.59
N ILE A 379 -15.06 -24.08 0.77
CA ILE A 379 -15.38 -23.52 -0.54
C ILE A 379 -16.12 -22.21 -0.34
N VAL A 380 -15.69 -21.16 -1.03
CA VAL A 380 -16.37 -19.87 -1.03
C VAL A 380 -16.69 -19.43 -2.44
N THR A 381 -17.91 -18.94 -2.65
CA THR A 381 -18.41 -18.50 -3.97
C THR A 381 -18.74 -17.01 -4.03
N LYS A 382 -18.37 -16.27 -2.98
CA LYS A 382 -18.51 -14.82 -2.82
C LYS A 382 -17.46 -14.29 -1.85
N THR A 383 -17.32 -12.98 -1.80
CA THR A 383 -16.39 -12.27 -0.91
C THR A 383 -16.66 -12.58 0.57
N ILE A 384 -15.61 -12.91 1.30
CA ILE A 384 -15.59 -13.07 2.75
C ILE A 384 -14.94 -11.82 3.36
N LEU A 385 -15.75 -10.98 3.99
CA LEU A 385 -15.26 -9.79 4.71
C LEU A 385 -14.83 -10.18 6.12
N ILE A 386 -13.58 -9.90 6.46
CA ILE A 386 -13.01 -10.03 7.80
C ILE A 386 -13.15 -8.68 8.52
N PRO A 387 -13.92 -8.60 9.64
CA PRO A 387 -14.11 -7.37 10.40
C PRO A 387 -12.81 -6.84 11.05
N PRO A 388 -12.69 -5.52 11.31
CA PRO A 388 -11.46 -4.85 11.77
C PRO A 388 -11.07 -5.08 13.26
N HIS A 389 -11.52 -6.18 13.85
CA HIS A 389 -11.27 -6.57 15.23
C HIS A 389 -11.15 -8.09 15.38
N SER A 390 -10.89 -8.79 14.27
CA SER A 390 -10.94 -10.24 14.19
C SER A 390 -9.63 -10.88 14.61
N ARG A 391 -9.73 -11.93 15.42
CA ARG A 391 -8.65 -12.90 15.64
C ARG A 391 -9.04 -14.21 14.98
N ILE A 392 -8.23 -14.68 14.04
CA ILE A 392 -8.48 -15.85 13.21
C ILE A 392 -7.29 -16.79 13.31
N THR A 393 -7.58 -18.07 13.55
CA THR A 393 -6.55 -19.12 13.47
C THR A 393 -7.10 -20.38 12.84
N GLY A 394 -6.29 -21.01 11.99
CA GLY A 394 -6.56 -22.35 11.45
C GLY A 394 -5.96 -23.47 12.31
N GLU A 395 -6.35 -24.70 12.02
CA GLU A 395 -5.67 -25.92 12.47
C GLU A 395 -4.82 -26.48 11.33
N VAL A 396 -3.50 -26.57 11.54
CA VAL A 396 -2.53 -26.83 10.47
C VAL A 396 -2.50 -25.67 9.48
N TRP A 397 -3.13 -25.82 8.32
CA TRP A 397 -3.35 -24.76 7.35
C TRP A 397 -4.75 -24.91 6.79
N SER A 398 -5.70 -24.23 7.43
CA SER A 398 -7.10 -24.31 7.04
C SER A 398 -7.35 -23.51 5.78
N GLN A 399 -8.02 -24.12 4.81
CA GLN A 399 -8.06 -23.59 3.45
C GLN A 399 -9.34 -22.80 3.16
N ILE A 400 -9.22 -21.54 2.77
CA ILE A 400 -10.31 -20.80 2.11
C ILE A 400 -10.12 -20.97 0.60
N VAL A 401 -11.13 -21.51 -0.07
CA VAL A 401 -11.01 -22.00 -1.44
C VAL A 401 -11.99 -21.30 -2.36
N ALA A 402 -11.49 -20.43 -3.24
CA ALA A 402 -12.34 -19.78 -4.24
C ALA A 402 -12.92 -20.79 -5.24
N SER A 403 -14.21 -20.65 -5.55
CA SER A 403 -14.87 -21.40 -6.61
C SER A 403 -16.08 -20.66 -7.18
N GLY A 404 -16.56 -21.13 -8.32
CA GLY A 404 -17.80 -20.65 -8.93
C GLY A 404 -17.63 -19.40 -9.81
N SER A 405 -18.72 -19.02 -10.48
CA SER A 405 -18.71 -18.00 -11.53
C SER A 405 -18.41 -16.58 -11.04
N TYR A 406 -18.52 -16.32 -9.74
CA TYR A 406 -18.28 -15.00 -9.15
C TYR A 406 -16.86 -14.47 -9.42
N PHE A 407 -15.88 -15.37 -9.53
CA PHE A 407 -14.46 -15.03 -9.74
C PHE A 407 -13.97 -15.25 -11.18
N THR A 408 -14.88 -15.36 -12.16
CA THR A 408 -14.53 -15.76 -13.54
C THR A 408 -14.42 -14.62 -14.54
N ASP A 409 -14.80 -13.39 -14.19
CA ASP A 409 -14.71 -12.25 -15.10
C ASP A 409 -13.41 -11.47 -14.87
N MET A 410 -12.44 -11.65 -15.79
CA MET A 410 -11.16 -10.93 -15.77
C MET A 410 -11.32 -9.40 -15.91
N LYS A 411 -12.43 -8.91 -16.47
CA LYS A 411 -12.67 -7.47 -16.66
C LYS A 411 -13.35 -6.82 -15.46
N ASP A 412 -13.89 -7.63 -14.56
CA ASP A 412 -14.54 -7.20 -13.32
C ASP A 412 -14.07 -8.11 -12.18
N PRO A 413 -12.76 -8.06 -11.85
CA PRO A 413 -12.18 -8.96 -10.87
C PRO A 413 -12.84 -8.80 -9.49
N LYS A 414 -12.98 -9.91 -8.76
CA LYS A 414 -13.67 -9.98 -7.47
C LYS A 414 -12.76 -10.53 -6.37
N VAL A 415 -12.87 -9.92 -5.20
CA VAL A 415 -12.17 -10.28 -3.97
C VAL A 415 -12.76 -11.53 -3.34
N MET A 416 -11.93 -12.53 -3.03
CA MET A 416 -12.30 -13.69 -2.24
C MET A 416 -12.27 -13.37 -0.75
N VAL A 417 -11.15 -12.87 -0.22
CA VAL A 417 -11.03 -12.45 1.18
C VAL A 417 -10.73 -10.96 1.26
N GLN A 418 -11.58 -10.21 1.93
CA GLN A 418 -11.43 -8.77 2.12
C GLN A 418 -11.14 -8.51 3.61
N VAL A 419 -9.96 -7.96 3.93
CA VAL A 419 -9.54 -7.67 5.30
C VAL A 419 -9.82 -6.22 5.65
N GLY A 420 -10.89 -5.99 6.41
CA GLY A 420 -11.45 -4.65 6.60
C GLY A 420 -12.06 -4.06 5.33
N SER A 421 -12.80 -2.97 5.48
CA SER A 421 -13.21 -2.11 4.38
C SER A 421 -12.26 -0.91 4.26
N PRO A 422 -12.14 -0.27 3.08
CA PRO A 422 -11.35 0.96 2.94
C PRO A 422 -11.72 2.00 4.00
N GLY A 423 -10.71 2.50 4.72
CA GLY A 423 -10.86 3.46 5.83
C GLY A 423 -11.16 2.83 7.20
N ASP A 424 -11.29 1.51 7.30
CA ASP A 424 -11.37 0.85 8.61
C ASP A 424 -10.03 0.93 9.34
N VAL A 425 -10.07 1.30 10.62
CA VAL A 425 -8.92 1.31 11.51
C VAL A 425 -9.14 0.32 12.64
N GLY A 426 -8.19 -0.57 12.90
CA GLY A 426 -8.38 -1.57 13.95
C GLY A 426 -7.26 -2.59 14.07
N SER A 427 -7.62 -3.77 14.55
CA SER A 427 -6.68 -4.86 14.79
C SER A 427 -7.21 -6.14 14.16
N VAL A 428 -6.41 -6.80 13.34
CA VAL A 428 -6.74 -8.09 12.75
C VAL A 428 -5.56 -9.02 12.97
N GLU A 429 -5.79 -10.24 13.43
CA GLU A 429 -4.76 -11.26 13.57
C GLU A 429 -5.19 -12.48 12.74
N ILE A 430 -4.40 -12.88 11.73
CA ILE A 430 -4.66 -14.07 10.90
C ILE A 430 -3.47 -15.03 11.04
N SER A 431 -3.74 -16.30 11.34
CA SER A 431 -2.68 -17.32 11.44
C SER A 431 -3.12 -18.71 10.97
N ASP A 432 -2.18 -19.54 10.51
CA ASP A 432 -2.42 -20.94 10.09
C ASP A 432 -3.53 -21.06 9.01
N MET A 433 -3.62 -20.10 8.08
CA MET A 433 -4.58 -20.10 6.97
C MET A 433 -3.90 -20.33 5.62
N LEU A 434 -4.61 -20.98 4.69
CA LEU A 434 -4.15 -21.16 3.31
C LEU A 434 -5.22 -20.65 2.34
N PHE A 435 -4.88 -19.67 1.51
CA PHE A 435 -5.77 -19.14 0.48
C PHE A 435 -5.49 -19.89 -0.84
N THR A 436 -6.52 -20.46 -1.46
CA THR A 436 -6.35 -21.25 -2.69
C THR A 436 -7.59 -21.17 -3.58
N SER A 437 -7.54 -21.82 -4.74
CA SER A 437 -8.61 -21.81 -5.74
C SER A 437 -8.78 -23.17 -6.40
N ILE A 438 -9.97 -23.36 -6.98
CA ILE A 438 -10.29 -24.52 -7.82
C ILE A 438 -10.59 -24.02 -9.23
N VAL A 439 -10.09 -24.74 -10.23
CA VAL A 439 -10.25 -24.47 -11.67
C VAL A 439 -9.80 -23.07 -12.08
N ALA A 440 -10.06 -22.70 -13.34
CA ALA A 440 -9.74 -21.39 -13.88
C ALA A 440 -10.68 -20.31 -13.31
N LEU A 441 -10.12 -19.36 -12.56
CA LEU A 441 -10.82 -18.19 -12.00
C LEU A 441 -10.07 -16.90 -12.39
N PRO A 442 -10.11 -16.50 -13.68
CA PRO A 442 -9.30 -15.41 -14.20
C PRO A 442 -9.67 -14.01 -13.68
N GLY A 443 -10.74 -13.87 -12.91
CA GLY A 443 -11.12 -12.64 -12.22
C GLY A 443 -10.93 -12.72 -10.69
N LEU A 444 -10.19 -13.70 -10.18
CA LEU A 444 -10.00 -13.86 -8.73
C LEU A 444 -8.92 -12.92 -8.18
N VAL A 445 -9.33 -12.02 -7.28
CA VAL A 445 -8.44 -11.36 -6.32
C VAL A 445 -8.45 -12.21 -5.05
N MET A 446 -7.38 -12.92 -4.72
CA MET A 446 -7.43 -13.88 -3.62
C MET A 446 -7.58 -13.19 -2.25
N LEU A 447 -6.79 -12.14 -2.01
CA LEU A 447 -6.89 -11.33 -0.80
C LEU A 447 -6.69 -9.84 -1.09
N GLU A 448 -7.58 -9.01 -0.55
CA GLU A 448 -7.48 -7.56 -0.51
C GLU A 448 -7.36 -7.11 0.94
N TRP A 449 -6.31 -6.36 1.26
CA TRP A 449 -6.00 -5.85 2.59
C TRP A 449 -6.25 -4.35 2.65
N ASN A 450 -7.32 -3.95 3.35
CA ASN A 450 -7.79 -2.56 3.39
C ASN A 450 -7.61 -1.90 4.75
N ILE A 451 -7.49 -2.69 5.81
CA ILE A 451 -7.47 -2.18 7.18
C ILE A 451 -6.18 -1.39 7.46
N GLN A 452 -6.33 -0.27 8.15
CA GLN A 452 -5.24 0.42 8.82
C GLN A 452 -5.09 -0.09 10.25
N GLU A 453 -3.87 -0.29 10.70
CA GLU A 453 -3.62 -0.69 12.08
C GLU A 453 -4.06 0.38 13.09
N GLY A 454 -4.60 -0.05 14.22
CA GLY A 454 -4.91 0.83 15.36
C GLY A 454 -3.74 1.04 16.32
N ALA A 455 -2.69 0.22 16.18
CA ALA A 455 -1.42 0.26 16.89
C ALA A 455 -0.36 -0.49 16.06
N PRO A 456 0.96 -0.21 16.24
CA PRO A 456 2.03 -0.85 15.48
C PRO A 456 1.96 -2.37 15.47
N GLY A 457 1.86 -2.96 14.27
CA GLY A 457 1.75 -4.38 14.02
C GLY A 457 0.42 -5.02 14.43
N SER A 458 -0.61 -4.24 14.77
CA SER A 458 -1.89 -4.79 15.26
C SER A 458 -2.82 -5.32 14.18
N ALA A 459 -2.56 -5.00 12.91
CA ALA A 459 -3.17 -5.62 11.75
C ALA A 459 -2.12 -6.52 11.10
N ALA A 460 -2.24 -7.83 11.28
CA ALA A 460 -1.13 -8.75 11.05
C ALA A 460 -1.53 -10.16 10.61
N MET A 461 -0.61 -10.80 9.90
CA MET A 461 -0.75 -12.15 9.35
C MET A 461 0.54 -12.94 9.56
N TRP A 462 0.43 -14.15 10.13
CA TRP A 462 1.54 -15.07 10.39
C TRP A 462 1.28 -16.44 9.82
N ASP A 463 2.31 -17.12 9.29
CA ASP A 463 2.21 -18.52 8.85
C ASP A 463 0.95 -18.76 7.99
N SER A 464 0.62 -17.82 7.12
CA SER A 464 -0.57 -17.89 6.29
C SER A 464 -0.16 -17.66 4.84
N HIS A 465 -0.56 -18.57 3.97
CA HIS A 465 0.05 -18.69 2.65
C HIS A 465 -1.01 -18.68 1.56
N PHE A 466 -0.55 -18.54 0.31
CA PHE A 466 -1.34 -18.64 -0.89
C PHE A 466 -0.74 -19.76 -1.74
N ARG A 467 -1.62 -20.63 -2.25
CA ARG A 467 -1.24 -21.67 -3.20
C ARG A 467 -2.22 -21.69 -4.36
N VAL A 468 -1.74 -21.42 -5.55
CA VAL A 468 -2.57 -21.44 -6.76
C VAL A 468 -2.22 -22.67 -7.60
N GLY A 469 -3.05 -23.71 -7.46
CA GLY A 469 -2.89 -25.00 -8.14
C GLY A 469 -1.79 -25.88 -7.56
N GLY A 470 -1.31 -26.86 -8.35
CA GLY A 470 -0.23 -27.77 -7.97
C GLY A 470 -0.55 -28.71 -6.81
N ALA A 471 -1.82 -28.89 -6.46
CA ALA A 471 -2.24 -29.68 -5.30
C ALA A 471 -3.55 -30.42 -5.57
N LEU A 472 -3.75 -31.54 -4.88
CA LEU A 472 -4.92 -32.40 -5.03
C LEU A 472 -6.23 -31.61 -4.83
N GLY A 473 -7.15 -31.81 -5.76
CA GLY A 473 -8.50 -31.23 -5.74
C GLY A 473 -8.61 -29.79 -6.25
N THR A 474 -7.49 -29.07 -6.44
CA THR A 474 -7.48 -27.77 -7.14
C THR A 474 -7.96 -27.90 -8.59
N GLN A 475 -7.87 -29.11 -9.15
CA GLN A 475 -8.07 -29.40 -10.57
C GLN A 475 -7.10 -28.67 -11.48
N LEU A 476 -5.98 -28.17 -10.92
CA LEU A 476 -4.89 -27.47 -11.57
C LEU A 476 -3.59 -28.25 -11.33
N GLN A 477 -3.56 -29.52 -11.74
CA GLN A 477 -2.50 -30.49 -11.44
C GLN A 477 -1.79 -30.96 -12.72
N ALA A 478 -0.69 -31.70 -12.59
CA ALA A 478 0.13 -32.15 -13.72
C ALA A 478 -0.66 -33.00 -14.74
N ALA A 479 -1.66 -33.76 -14.27
CA ALA A 479 -2.52 -34.55 -15.15
C ALA A 479 -3.36 -33.69 -16.11
N GLN A 480 -3.73 -32.48 -15.72
CA GLN A 480 -4.51 -31.53 -16.51
C GLN A 480 -3.59 -30.55 -17.27
N TYR A 481 -2.53 -30.10 -16.59
CA TYR A 481 -1.65 -29.02 -17.03
C TYR A 481 -0.17 -29.40 -16.87
N PRO A 482 0.28 -30.40 -17.66
CA PRO A 482 1.69 -30.80 -17.69
C PRO A 482 2.57 -29.62 -18.15
N PRO A 483 3.90 -29.71 -18.01
CA PRO A 483 4.78 -28.62 -18.38
C PRO A 483 4.68 -28.38 -19.90
N THR A 484 4.18 -27.21 -20.28
CA THR A 484 3.96 -26.84 -21.68
C THR A 484 4.30 -25.39 -21.92
N THR A 485 4.66 -25.09 -23.18
CA THR A 485 5.08 -23.76 -23.61
C THR A 485 3.89 -22.97 -24.18
N THR A 486 2.67 -23.23 -23.68
CA THR A 486 1.44 -22.52 -24.07
C THR A 486 0.51 -22.38 -22.88
N ILE A 487 0.08 -21.15 -22.57
CA ILE A 487 -0.91 -20.93 -21.52
C ILE A 487 -2.31 -21.20 -22.08
N LYS A 488 -2.97 -22.26 -21.59
CA LYS A 488 -4.38 -22.51 -21.93
C LYS A 488 -5.27 -21.58 -21.09
N SER A 489 -6.39 -21.13 -21.65
CA SER A 489 -7.36 -20.31 -20.89
C SER A 489 -7.90 -21.01 -19.64
N SER A 490 -7.92 -22.35 -19.63
CA SER A 490 -8.29 -23.16 -18.47
C SER A 490 -7.19 -23.30 -17.41
N CYS A 491 -5.98 -22.77 -17.65
CA CYS A 491 -4.89 -22.69 -16.67
C CYS A 491 -4.87 -21.35 -15.91
N ILE A 492 -5.73 -20.39 -16.27
CA ILE A 492 -5.72 -19.05 -15.67
C ILE A 492 -6.47 -19.12 -14.34
N ALA A 493 -5.71 -19.25 -13.27
CA ALA A 493 -6.21 -19.71 -11.98
C ALA A 493 -6.52 -18.58 -10.99
N ALA A 494 -5.88 -17.42 -11.15
CA ALA A 494 -6.19 -16.21 -10.41
C ALA A 494 -5.80 -14.96 -11.21
N PHE A 495 -6.28 -13.81 -10.75
CA PHE A 495 -5.97 -12.50 -11.32
C PHE A 495 -4.85 -11.78 -10.56
N ILE A 496 -4.95 -11.74 -9.23
CA ILE A 496 -3.92 -11.24 -8.31
C ILE A 496 -3.99 -12.04 -7.01
N MET A 497 -2.84 -12.33 -6.42
CA MET A 497 -2.79 -13.11 -5.18
C MET A 497 -2.99 -12.22 -3.94
N MET A 498 -2.31 -11.08 -3.87
CA MET A 498 -2.44 -10.18 -2.73
C MET A 498 -2.43 -8.71 -3.18
N HIS A 499 -3.38 -7.94 -2.65
CA HIS A 499 -3.47 -6.50 -2.88
C HIS A 499 -3.55 -5.78 -1.54
N ILE A 500 -2.56 -4.95 -1.24
CA ILE A 500 -2.51 -4.09 -0.05
C ILE A 500 -2.84 -2.67 -0.52
N THR A 501 -4.00 -2.16 -0.13
CA THR A 501 -4.57 -0.95 -0.73
C THR A 501 -4.00 0.33 -0.12
N SER A 502 -4.28 1.46 -0.76
CA SER A 502 -4.08 2.78 -0.15
C SER A 502 -4.82 2.93 1.17
N SER A 503 -4.25 3.73 2.06
CA SER A 503 -4.70 3.96 3.44
C SER A 503 -4.78 2.72 4.34
N SER A 504 -4.29 1.57 3.88
CA SER A 504 -4.11 0.38 4.70
C SER A 504 -2.70 0.32 5.30
N SER A 505 -2.49 -0.54 6.30
CA SER A 505 -1.18 -0.82 6.88
C SER A 505 -1.16 -2.25 7.41
N GLY A 506 0.01 -2.90 7.53
CA GLY A 506 0.03 -4.30 7.97
C GLY A 506 1.39 -4.90 8.32
N TYR A 507 1.36 -5.95 9.13
CA TYR A 507 2.52 -6.76 9.51
C TYR A 507 2.36 -8.19 8.96
N PHE A 508 3.25 -8.60 8.06
CA PHE A 508 3.19 -9.89 7.40
C PHE A 508 4.46 -10.68 7.73
N GLU A 509 4.31 -11.88 8.29
CA GLU A 509 5.43 -12.70 8.73
C GLU A 509 5.26 -14.14 8.26
N ASN A 510 6.29 -14.69 7.61
CA ASN A 510 6.26 -16.01 7.01
C ASN A 510 5.02 -16.21 6.11
N VAL A 511 4.83 -15.32 5.16
CA VAL A 511 3.76 -15.40 4.16
C VAL A 511 4.39 -15.89 2.85
N TRP A 512 3.79 -16.90 2.23
CA TRP A 512 4.29 -17.44 0.96
C TRP A 512 3.20 -17.33 -0.08
N VAL A 513 3.46 -16.61 -1.17
CA VAL A 513 2.50 -16.27 -2.21
C VAL A 513 2.89 -17.01 -3.50
N TRP A 514 2.45 -18.26 -3.61
CA TRP A 514 2.99 -19.21 -4.59
C TRP A 514 1.98 -19.59 -5.67
N VAL A 515 2.33 -19.32 -6.93
CA VAL A 515 1.71 -19.96 -8.09
C VAL A 515 2.44 -21.25 -8.37
N ALA A 516 1.73 -22.38 -8.43
CA ALA A 516 2.42 -23.66 -8.50
C ALA A 516 3.25 -23.81 -9.78
N ASP A 517 4.56 -24.02 -9.60
CA ASP A 517 5.50 -24.40 -10.65
C ASP A 517 5.56 -25.94 -10.83
N HIS A 518 5.15 -26.71 -9.82
CA HIS A 518 5.03 -28.18 -9.85
C HIS A 518 3.83 -28.72 -9.05
N ASP A 519 3.50 -30.00 -9.25
CA ASP A 519 2.43 -30.72 -8.54
C ASP A 519 2.97 -31.45 -7.30
N ILE A 520 2.67 -30.93 -6.10
CA ILE A 520 3.16 -31.44 -4.81
C ILE A 520 2.42 -32.72 -4.33
N ASP A 521 1.49 -33.26 -5.12
CA ASP A 521 0.92 -34.58 -4.87
C ASP A 521 1.31 -35.59 -5.96
N ASP A 522 2.13 -35.18 -6.94
CA ASP A 522 2.73 -36.08 -7.92
C ASP A 522 4.06 -36.64 -7.37
N PRO A 523 4.23 -37.98 -7.27
CA PRO A 523 5.45 -38.57 -6.72
C PRO A 523 6.74 -38.27 -7.50
N THR A 524 6.64 -37.71 -8.71
CA THR A 524 7.80 -37.28 -9.50
C THR A 524 8.04 -35.77 -9.47
N ASN A 525 7.26 -35.05 -8.66
CA ASN A 525 7.31 -33.60 -8.52
C ASN A 525 7.21 -32.88 -9.88
N THR A 526 6.32 -33.37 -10.76
CA THR A 526 6.23 -32.90 -12.14
C THR A 526 5.88 -31.42 -12.20
N GLN A 527 6.67 -30.64 -12.95
CA GLN A 527 6.40 -29.23 -13.25
C GLN A 527 5.03 -29.04 -13.93
N VAL A 528 4.40 -27.90 -13.73
CA VAL A 528 3.08 -27.55 -14.28
C VAL A 528 3.07 -26.17 -14.94
N THR A 529 2.07 -25.90 -15.78
CA THR A 529 1.88 -24.58 -16.40
C THR A 529 0.57 -23.97 -15.94
N ILE A 530 0.66 -23.11 -14.92
CA ILE A 530 -0.46 -22.39 -14.30
C ILE A 530 -0.18 -20.90 -14.36
N ALA A 531 -1.20 -20.10 -14.65
CA ALA A 531 -1.04 -18.67 -14.90
C ALA A 531 -1.84 -17.82 -13.90
N VAL A 532 -1.14 -16.88 -13.28
CA VAL A 532 -1.70 -15.78 -12.49
C VAL A 532 -1.01 -14.49 -12.94
N ALA A 533 -1.76 -13.40 -13.08
CA ALA A 533 -1.16 -12.17 -13.62
C ALA A 533 -0.23 -11.50 -12.60
N ARG A 534 -0.63 -11.36 -11.34
CA ARG A 534 0.06 -10.52 -10.36
C ARG A 534 0.34 -11.25 -9.05
N GLY A 535 1.52 -11.02 -8.48
CA GLY A 535 1.88 -11.44 -7.13
C GLY A 535 1.24 -10.53 -6.08
N ILE A 536 2.04 -9.60 -5.56
CA ILE A 536 1.68 -8.65 -4.51
C ILE A 536 1.74 -7.21 -5.04
N LEU A 537 0.62 -6.49 -4.96
CA LEU A 537 0.56 -5.04 -5.18
C LEU A 537 0.47 -4.31 -3.83
N ILE A 538 1.32 -3.31 -3.63
CA ILE A 538 1.52 -2.59 -2.37
C ILE A 538 1.33 -1.09 -2.64
N GLU A 539 0.18 -0.57 -2.23
CA GLU A 539 -0.21 0.85 -2.32
C GLU A 539 -0.36 1.50 -0.92
N SER A 540 0.09 0.81 0.12
CA SER A 540 -0.08 1.22 1.52
C SER A 540 0.52 2.59 1.82
N ASP A 541 -0.20 3.41 2.57
CA ASP A 541 0.30 4.68 3.15
C ASP A 541 1.17 4.44 4.40
N GLY A 542 1.54 3.18 4.66
CA GLY A 542 2.35 2.76 5.80
C GLY A 542 1.66 2.88 7.17
N PRO A 543 2.34 2.40 8.23
CA PRO A 543 3.55 1.58 8.17
C PRO A 543 3.26 0.12 7.78
N THR A 544 4.11 -0.48 6.94
CA THR A 544 3.96 -1.88 6.54
C THR A 544 5.25 -2.67 6.67
N TRP A 545 5.19 -3.87 7.26
CA TRP A 545 6.33 -4.76 7.46
C TRP A 545 6.12 -6.10 6.79
N PHE A 546 7.14 -6.57 6.07
CA PHE A 546 7.17 -7.87 5.43
C PHE A 546 8.39 -8.66 5.92
N TYR A 547 8.19 -9.60 6.84
CA TYR A 547 9.24 -10.43 7.41
C TYR A 547 9.24 -11.84 6.81
N GLY A 548 10.29 -12.17 6.07
CA GLY A 548 10.46 -13.49 5.45
C GLY A 548 9.30 -13.84 4.50
N ILE A 549 8.94 -12.91 3.62
CA ILE A 549 7.87 -13.10 2.62
C ILE A 549 8.45 -13.58 1.29
N ALA A 550 7.73 -14.45 0.59
CA ALA A 550 8.08 -14.87 -0.77
C ALA A 550 6.87 -14.72 -1.70
N SER A 551 7.10 -14.26 -2.93
CA SER A 551 6.09 -14.22 -4.00
C SER A 551 6.70 -14.77 -5.27
N GLU A 552 6.10 -15.80 -5.85
CA GLU A 552 6.74 -16.55 -6.93
C GLU A 552 5.78 -16.86 -8.09
N HIS A 553 6.35 -16.82 -9.30
CA HIS A 553 5.78 -17.31 -10.54
C HIS A 553 4.50 -16.62 -11.06
N ALA A 554 4.23 -15.38 -10.63
CA ALA A 554 3.25 -14.53 -11.30
C ALA A 554 3.81 -13.98 -12.63
N ILE A 555 2.94 -13.74 -13.63
CA ILE A 555 3.37 -13.38 -14.99
C ILE A 555 3.85 -11.92 -15.10
N PHE A 556 3.22 -10.97 -14.42
CA PHE A 556 3.57 -9.54 -14.54
C PHE A 556 4.68 -9.14 -13.58
N TYR A 557 4.46 -9.37 -12.29
CA TYR A 557 5.40 -9.01 -11.24
C TYR A 557 5.16 -9.85 -9.99
N GLN A 558 6.20 -10.01 -9.18
CA GLN A 558 6.09 -10.62 -7.85
C GLN A 558 5.78 -9.56 -6.77
N TYR A 559 6.51 -8.45 -6.77
CA TYR A 559 6.22 -7.29 -5.91
C TYR A 559 6.09 -6.01 -6.74
N ASN A 560 5.10 -5.18 -6.42
CA ASN A 560 4.93 -3.84 -6.97
C ASN A 560 4.65 -2.84 -5.83
N PHE A 561 5.66 -2.02 -5.52
CA PHE A 561 5.59 -0.92 -4.56
C PHE A 561 5.18 0.35 -5.32
N PHE A 562 3.91 0.71 -5.26
CA PHE A 562 3.37 1.82 -6.05
C PHE A 562 2.73 2.87 -5.15
N ASN A 563 3.23 4.11 -5.23
CA ASN A 563 2.73 5.24 -4.41
C ASN A 563 2.60 4.86 -2.93
N THR A 564 3.52 4.04 -2.45
CA THR A 564 3.51 3.49 -1.09
C THR A 564 4.53 4.23 -0.25
N THR A 565 4.23 4.36 1.05
CA THR A 565 5.13 5.03 1.99
C THR A 565 5.45 4.13 3.18
N ASP A 566 6.60 4.36 3.81
CA ASP A 566 7.00 3.74 5.08
C ASP A 566 6.82 2.21 5.08
N SER A 567 7.59 1.50 4.24
CA SER A 567 7.55 0.04 4.15
C SER A 567 8.91 -0.62 4.37
N LEU A 568 8.94 -1.70 5.16
CA LEU A 568 10.10 -2.57 5.35
C LEU A 568 9.83 -3.95 4.74
N ALA A 569 10.77 -4.48 3.95
CA ALA A 569 10.74 -5.86 3.49
C ALA A 569 12.06 -6.58 3.81
N ALA A 570 12.02 -7.66 4.62
CA ALA A 570 13.20 -8.25 5.26
C ALA A 570 13.06 -9.74 5.62
N ILE A 571 13.74 -10.69 4.97
CA ILE A 571 14.18 -10.69 3.58
C ILE A 571 12.98 -11.04 2.68
N ILE A 572 13.02 -10.59 1.42
CA ILE A 572 12.09 -11.04 0.38
C ILE A 572 12.75 -12.02 -0.58
N GLN A 573 11.96 -12.93 -1.14
CA GLN A 573 12.41 -13.85 -2.18
C GLN A 573 11.39 -13.92 -3.33
N ILE A 574 11.89 -14.14 -4.55
CA ILE A 574 11.08 -14.36 -5.76
C ILE A 574 11.68 -15.38 -6.72
N GLU A 575 10.80 -15.94 -7.57
CA GLU A 575 11.15 -16.63 -8.80
C GLU A 575 10.25 -16.22 -9.97
N SER A 576 10.81 -16.14 -11.17
CA SER A 576 10.03 -16.00 -12.41
C SER A 576 9.32 -17.32 -12.78
N PRO A 577 8.16 -17.27 -13.46
CA PRO A 577 7.50 -18.48 -13.94
C PRO A 577 8.36 -19.23 -14.97
N TYR A 578 8.60 -20.52 -14.75
CA TYR A 578 9.59 -21.31 -15.51
C TYR A 578 9.31 -21.44 -17.01
N PHE A 579 8.07 -21.21 -17.43
CA PHE A 579 7.61 -21.35 -18.81
C PHE A 579 7.68 -20.06 -19.65
N GLN A 580 8.03 -18.91 -19.08
CA GLN A 580 8.24 -17.67 -19.84
C GLN A 580 9.42 -17.83 -20.82
N TYR A 581 9.54 -16.96 -21.83
CA TYR A 581 10.48 -17.02 -22.99
C TYR A 581 9.88 -17.50 -24.34
N THR A 582 8.55 -17.54 -24.50
CA THR A 582 7.92 -17.74 -25.83
C THR A 582 6.77 -16.78 -26.06
N THR A 583 6.40 -16.50 -27.32
CA THR A 583 5.23 -15.67 -27.65
C THR A 583 3.91 -16.19 -27.05
N ALA A 584 3.82 -17.47 -26.70
CA ALA A 584 2.61 -18.05 -26.10
C ALA A 584 2.62 -18.04 -24.55
N THR A 585 3.74 -17.65 -23.94
CA THR A 585 3.98 -17.67 -22.49
C THR A 585 4.58 -16.37 -21.94
N GLU A 586 4.94 -15.43 -22.80
CA GLU A 586 5.50 -14.13 -22.45
C GLU A 586 4.48 -13.23 -21.73
N SER A 587 4.97 -12.21 -21.04
CA SER A 587 4.15 -11.13 -20.47
C SER A 587 3.74 -10.12 -21.56
N PRO A 588 2.49 -9.61 -21.57
CA PRO A 588 1.41 -9.90 -20.63
C PRO A 588 0.59 -11.16 -20.99
N GLY A 589 0.93 -11.83 -22.10
CA GLY A 589 0.32 -13.09 -22.51
C GLY A 589 -1.22 -13.03 -22.57
N PRO A 590 -1.94 -13.98 -21.95
CA PRO A 590 -3.41 -14.00 -21.98
C PRO A 590 -4.06 -12.86 -21.18
N PHE A 591 -3.27 -12.08 -20.42
CA PHE A 591 -3.75 -11.00 -19.56
C PHE A 591 -3.65 -9.62 -20.21
N ASN A 592 -3.28 -9.52 -21.48
CA ASN A 592 -3.10 -8.24 -22.18
C ASN A 592 -4.31 -7.29 -22.06
N SER A 593 -5.54 -7.83 -22.11
CA SER A 593 -6.76 -7.01 -21.98
C SER A 593 -7.04 -6.52 -20.55
N SER A 594 -6.19 -6.89 -19.59
CA SER A 594 -6.35 -6.60 -18.17
C SER A 594 -5.34 -5.59 -17.64
N ILE A 595 -4.38 -5.17 -18.47
CA ILE A 595 -3.44 -4.10 -18.13
C ILE A 595 -4.22 -2.83 -17.83
N GLY A 596 -3.89 -2.19 -16.71
CA GLY A 596 -4.51 -0.96 -16.22
C GLY A 596 -5.79 -1.19 -15.43
N LEU A 597 -6.15 -2.45 -15.10
CA LEU A 597 -7.19 -2.74 -14.11
C LEU A 597 -6.68 -2.57 -12.68
N PHE A 598 -5.36 -2.72 -12.47
CA PHE A 598 -4.69 -2.32 -11.25
C PHE A 598 -3.71 -1.18 -11.57
N ALA A 599 -3.44 -0.36 -10.56
CA ALA A 599 -2.49 0.72 -10.70
C ALA A 599 -1.07 0.17 -10.94
N ASN A 600 -0.28 0.93 -11.68
CA ASN A 600 1.08 0.58 -12.09
C ASN A 600 1.24 -0.84 -12.66
N ASP A 601 0.30 -1.29 -13.49
CA ASP A 601 0.52 -2.50 -14.28
C ASP A 601 1.66 -2.28 -15.29
N PRO A 602 2.70 -3.13 -15.30
CA PRO A 602 3.81 -2.97 -16.23
C PRO A 602 3.37 -3.16 -17.67
N ILE A 603 4.03 -2.43 -18.57
CA ILE A 603 3.93 -2.60 -20.01
C ILE A 603 5.04 -3.54 -20.51
N PHE A 604 4.73 -4.38 -21.50
CA PHE A 604 5.69 -5.34 -22.06
C PHE A 604 5.72 -5.29 -23.60
N PRO A 605 6.91 -5.17 -24.22
CA PRO A 605 8.14 -4.71 -23.60
C PRO A 605 8.01 -3.21 -23.30
N ASP A 606 8.51 -2.76 -22.15
CA ASP A 606 8.67 -1.33 -21.92
C ASP A 606 9.82 -0.75 -22.75
N ALA A 607 9.89 0.58 -22.82
CA ALA A 607 10.84 1.30 -23.66
C ALA A 607 12.30 1.20 -23.19
N THR A 608 12.54 0.74 -21.96
CA THR A 608 13.88 0.67 -21.35
C THR A 608 14.57 -0.66 -21.60
N CYS A 609 13.87 -1.62 -22.21
CA CYS A 609 14.46 -2.92 -22.53
C CYS A 609 15.29 -2.88 -23.81
N THR A 610 16.57 -3.25 -23.70
CA THR A 610 17.50 -3.32 -24.84
C THR A 610 17.74 -4.75 -25.35
N GLY A 611 17.11 -5.75 -24.72
CA GLY A 611 17.23 -7.17 -25.06
C GLY A 611 16.32 -7.60 -26.22
N THR A 612 16.21 -8.91 -26.43
CA THR A 612 15.18 -9.45 -27.34
C THR A 612 13.80 -9.34 -26.71
N ALA A 613 12.74 -9.22 -27.51
CA ALA A 613 11.38 -9.13 -26.99
C ALA A 613 11.03 -10.28 -26.03
N LEU A 614 11.49 -11.50 -26.31
CA LEU A 614 11.24 -12.67 -25.44
C LEU A 614 11.97 -12.59 -24.09
N GLN A 615 13.15 -11.99 -24.03
CA GLN A 615 13.88 -11.74 -22.76
C GLN A 615 13.34 -10.51 -22.02
N CYS A 616 12.69 -9.58 -22.73
CA CYS A 616 12.07 -8.38 -22.17
C CYS A 616 10.68 -8.64 -21.60
N ASN A 617 9.91 -9.51 -22.26
CA ASN A 617 8.54 -9.86 -21.92
C ASN A 617 8.49 -10.95 -20.83
N PHE A 618 9.19 -10.69 -19.73
CA PHE A 618 9.29 -11.54 -18.55
C PHE A 618 8.62 -10.89 -17.35
N ALA A 619 8.36 -11.69 -16.32
CA ALA A 619 7.91 -11.15 -15.04
C ALA A 619 8.98 -10.25 -14.40
N TRP A 620 8.54 -9.15 -13.81
CA TRP A 620 9.37 -8.35 -12.92
C TRP A 620 9.50 -9.02 -11.56
N ALA A 621 10.69 -8.96 -10.97
CA ALA A 621 10.87 -9.32 -9.57
C ALA A 621 10.24 -8.25 -8.68
N ILE A 622 10.63 -7.00 -8.91
CA ILE A 622 10.21 -5.84 -8.14
C ILE A 622 9.99 -4.68 -9.09
N ILE A 623 8.87 -3.98 -8.90
CA ILE A 623 8.62 -2.65 -9.44
C ILE A 623 8.53 -1.69 -8.25
N ALA A 624 9.18 -0.54 -8.32
CA ALA A 624 8.97 0.56 -7.41
C ALA A 624 8.74 1.85 -8.18
N GLU A 625 7.57 2.46 -7.99
CA GLU A 625 7.18 3.74 -8.59
C GLU A 625 6.54 4.64 -7.53
N ASP A 626 7.00 5.89 -7.44
CA ASP A 626 6.55 6.88 -6.44
C ASP A 626 6.62 6.35 -4.98
N ALA A 627 7.58 5.47 -4.69
CA ALA A 627 7.76 4.89 -3.36
C ALA A 627 8.60 5.81 -2.46
N THR A 628 8.13 6.05 -1.24
CA THR A 628 8.80 6.92 -0.25
C THR A 628 9.14 6.16 1.04
N GLY A 629 10.40 6.21 1.48
CA GLY A 629 10.82 5.59 2.74
C GLY A 629 10.67 4.06 2.74
N VAL A 630 10.95 3.42 1.60
CA VAL A 630 10.89 1.96 1.45
C VAL A 630 12.27 1.37 1.59
N THR A 631 12.44 0.43 2.53
CA THR A 631 13.69 -0.31 2.72
C THR A 631 13.47 -1.80 2.45
N ILE A 632 14.26 -2.35 1.53
CA ILE A 632 14.38 -3.79 1.30
C ILE A 632 15.68 -4.26 1.95
N ALA A 633 15.56 -4.86 3.13
CA ALA A 633 16.68 -5.39 3.92
C ALA A 633 16.91 -6.88 3.58
N GLY A 634 17.64 -7.10 2.48
CA GLY A 634 17.87 -8.41 1.91
C GLY A 634 16.84 -8.77 0.83
N ALA A 635 17.33 -9.28 -0.30
CA ALA A 635 16.47 -9.80 -1.36
C ALA A 635 17.16 -10.95 -2.13
N GLY A 636 16.42 -12.03 -2.40
CA GLY A 636 16.84 -13.11 -3.27
C GLY A 636 15.96 -13.21 -4.52
N LEU A 637 16.46 -12.81 -5.68
CA LEU A 637 15.65 -12.67 -6.89
C LEU A 637 16.12 -13.55 -8.05
N TYR A 638 15.36 -14.60 -8.37
CA TYR A 638 15.87 -15.68 -9.22
C TYR A 638 15.09 -15.85 -10.53
N SER A 639 15.84 -16.11 -11.59
CA SER A 639 15.33 -16.54 -12.89
C SER A 639 16.11 -17.77 -13.34
N TRP A 640 15.49 -18.94 -13.23
CA TRP A 640 16.16 -20.22 -13.45
C TRP A 640 16.02 -20.76 -14.87
N PHE A 641 14.97 -20.37 -15.59
CA PHE A 641 14.58 -21.00 -16.84
C PHE A 641 14.26 -19.99 -17.92
N ASP A 642 14.61 -20.36 -19.15
CA ASP A 642 14.04 -19.87 -20.38
C ASP A 642 13.24 -20.99 -21.06
N ASN A 643 11.92 -20.96 -20.90
CA ASN A 643 11.00 -21.89 -21.55
C ASN A 643 11.18 -23.36 -21.11
N LEU A 644 11.20 -23.58 -19.78
CA LEU A 644 11.30 -24.90 -19.13
C LEU A 644 12.55 -25.72 -19.51
N ASP A 645 13.60 -25.07 -20.02
CA ASP A 645 14.84 -25.77 -20.38
C ASP A 645 15.57 -26.30 -19.13
N GLN A 646 15.45 -27.60 -18.91
CA GLN A 646 16.10 -28.31 -17.80
C GLN A 646 17.64 -28.32 -17.90
N GLY A 647 18.20 -27.85 -19.02
CA GLY A 647 19.64 -27.65 -19.16
C GLY A 647 20.16 -26.40 -18.46
N GLU A 648 19.28 -25.45 -18.10
CA GLU A 648 19.59 -24.21 -17.37
C GLU A 648 20.77 -23.41 -17.96
N ALA A 649 20.98 -23.52 -19.28
CA ALA A 649 22.11 -22.89 -19.96
C ALA A 649 22.08 -21.36 -19.79
N CYS A 650 20.88 -20.78 -19.70
CA CYS A 650 20.68 -19.35 -19.48
C CYS A 650 21.16 -18.87 -18.10
N VAL A 651 21.21 -19.75 -17.09
CA VAL A 651 21.76 -19.44 -15.75
C VAL A 651 23.27 -19.30 -15.86
N ASP A 652 23.92 -20.18 -16.63
CA ASP A 652 25.36 -20.14 -16.86
C ASP A 652 25.78 -18.91 -17.68
N SER A 653 24.96 -18.48 -18.63
CA SER A 653 25.18 -17.23 -19.38
C SER A 653 24.66 -15.98 -18.67
N GLN A 654 23.97 -16.13 -17.53
CA GLN A 654 23.32 -15.06 -16.75
C GLN A 654 22.35 -14.21 -17.59
N ASP A 655 21.52 -14.85 -18.43
CA ASP A 655 20.64 -14.16 -19.38
C ASP A 655 19.29 -14.84 -19.64
N CYS A 656 18.77 -15.61 -18.66
CA CYS A 656 17.40 -16.16 -18.69
C CYS A 656 16.36 -15.05 -18.91
N GLN A 657 16.51 -13.93 -18.19
CA GLN A 657 15.72 -12.72 -18.38
C GLN A 657 16.58 -11.44 -18.46
N GLN A 658 16.04 -10.39 -19.07
CA GLN A 658 16.82 -9.17 -19.28
C GLN A 658 16.98 -8.33 -18.00
N ARG A 659 15.96 -8.24 -17.14
CA ARG A 659 15.90 -7.33 -15.98
C ARG A 659 15.08 -7.93 -14.85
N LEU A 660 15.44 -7.63 -13.60
CA LEU A 660 14.71 -8.06 -12.41
C LEU A 660 13.96 -6.91 -11.71
N ILE A 661 14.63 -5.78 -11.48
CA ILE A 661 14.08 -4.64 -10.74
C ILE A 661 13.88 -3.45 -11.69
N MET A 662 12.70 -2.83 -11.62
CA MET A 662 12.36 -1.57 -12.28
C MET A 662 12.11 -0.50 -11.22
N LEU A 663 12.86 0.60 -11.29
CA LEU A 663 12.66 1.78 -10.45
C LEU A 663 12.32 2.96 -11.36
N GLU A 664 11.17 3.59 -11.09
CA GLU A 664 10.64 4.73 -11.84
C GLU A 664 9.86 5.68 -10.90
N GLY A 665 9.37 6.81 -11.38
CA GLY A 665 8.54 7.74 -10.60
C GLY A 665 9.19 8.31 -9.33
N GLY A 666 10.36 8.95 -9.43
CA GLY A 666 10.85 9.86 -8.38
C GLY A 666 10.92 9.28 -6.96
N ASN A 667 11.25 7.99 -6.81
CA ASN A 667 11.34 7.33 -5.49
C ASN A 667 12.26 8.09 -4.53
N THR A 668 11.83 8.30 -3.28
CA THR A 668 12.62 9.04 -2.26
C THR A 668 12.88 8.18 -1.03
N GLY A 669 14.12 8.16 -0.54
CA GLY A 669 14.47 7.29 0.61
C GLY A 669 14.21 5.81 0.33
N PHE A 670 14.35 5.39 -0.92
CA PHE A 670 14.25 3.99 -1.34
C PHE A 670 15.62 3.33 -1.24
N SER A 671 15.69 2.16 -0.59
CA SER A 671 16.96 1.45 -0.42
C SER A 671 16.78 -0.05 -0.57
N ILE A 672 17.74 -0.69 -1.23
CA ILE A 672 17.87 -2.14 -1.31
C ILE A 672 19.25 -2.52 -0.80
N PHE A 673 19.28 -3.40 0.18
CA PHE A 673 20.50 -3.87 0.81
C PHE A 673 20.61 -5.38 0.68
N ASN A 674 21.83 -5.91 0.54
CA ASN A 674 22.11 -7.34 0.39
C ASN A 674 21.24 -8.02 -0.69
N LEU A 675 21.29 -7.46 -1.90
CA LEU A 675 20.53 -7.93 -3.07
C LEU A 675 21.28 -9.04 -3.79
N ILE A 676 20.67 -10.22 -3.87
CA ILE A 676 21.20 -11.40 -4.54
C ILE A 676 20.33 -11.75 -5.73
N THR A 677 20.93 -11.97 -6.90
CA THR A 677 20.20 -12.27 -8.14
C THR A 677 20.79 -13.45 -8.90
N ILE A 678 19.95 -14.21 -9.62
CA ILE A 678 20.36 -15.32 -10.50
C ILE A 678 19.69 -15.17 -11.87
N GLY A 679 20.46 -15.44 -12.94
CA GLY A 679 19.92 -15.63 -14.30
C GLY A 679 19.37 -14.39 -14.99
N ALA A 680 19.78 -13.18 -14.58
CA ALA A 680 19.36 -11.94 -15.21
C ALA A 680 20.53 -11.10 -15.70
N VAL A 681 20.34 -10.36 -16.80
CA VAL A 681 21.39 -9.45 -17.32
C VAL A 681 21.55 -8.22 -16.44
N LYS A 682 20.44 -7.59 -16.04
CA LYS A 682 20.41 -6.42 -15.16
C LYS A 682 19.74 -6.76 -13.83
N MET A 683 20.44 -6.46 -12.73
CA MET A 683 19.89 -6.53 -11.38
C MET A 683 18.87 -5.42 -11.18
N ILE A 684 19.27 -4.18 -11.47
CA ILE A 684 18.47 -2.95 -11.30
C ILE A 684 18.43 -2.16 -12.61
N SER A 685 17.26 -1.67 -12.96
CA SER A 685 17.04 -0.66 -14.00
C SER A 685 16.31 0.54 -13.38
N ASP A 686 17.05 1.62 -13.15
CA ASP A 686 16.52 2.89 -12.66
C ASP A 686 16.35 3.84 -13.83
N THR A 687 15.10 4.07 -14.21
CA THR A 687 14.74 4.76 -15.43
C THR A 687 14.92 6.27 -15.30
N ASP A 688 14.72 6.81 -14.11
CA ASP A 688 14.70 8.25 -13.87
C ASP A 688 16.12 8.81 -13.81
N ASN A 689 17.02 8.08 -13.14
CA ASN A 689 18.42 8.46 -13.06
C ASN A 689 19.26 7.90 -14.23
N SER A 690 18.63 7.15 -15.14
CA SER A 690 19.31 6.44 -16.23
C SER A 690 20.43 5.49 -15.74
N VAL A 691 20.25 4.90 -14.56
CA VAL A 691 21.20 3.97 -13.94
C VAL A 691 20.82 2.52 -14.26
N SER A 692 21.80 1.68 -14.51
CA SER A 692 21.61 0.23 -14.72
C SER A 692 22.72 -0.54 -14.03
N VAL A 693 22.36 -1.44 -13.12
CA VAL A 693 23.31 -2.31 -12.42
C VAL A 693 23.31 -3.68 -13.10
N LEU A 694 24.45 -4.05 -13.71
CA LEU A 694 24.58 -5.31 -14.42
C LEU A 694 24.93 -6.45 -13.46
N ALA A 695 24.29 -7.61 -13.64
CA ALA A 695 24.57 -8.78 -12.82
C ALA A 695 26.00 -9.30 -13.05
N LYS A 696 26.47 -9.25 -14.30
CA LYS A 696 27.80 -9.74 -14.68
C LYS A 696 28.92 -9.02 -13.93
N ASP A 697 28.79 -7.73 -13.72
CA ASP A 697 29.79 -6.92 -13.00
C ASP A 697 29.78 -7.19 -11.49
N ASN A 698 28.71 -7.83 -11.00
CA ASN A 698 28.48 -8.17 -9.60
C ASN A 698 28.47 -9.68 -9.33
N THR A 699 28.96 -10.51 -10.26
CA THR A 699 28.99 -11.98 -10.11
C THR A 699 29.91 -12.38 -8.96
N GLN A 700 29.40 -13.12 -7.99
CA GLN A 700 30.18 -13.61 -6.84
C GLN A 700 30.42 -15.12 -6.87
N ALA A 701 29.65 -15.89 -7.64
CA ALA A 701 29.91 -17.33 -7.79
C ALA A 701 30.97 -17.63 -8.86
N ILE A 702 31.84 -18.60 -8.59
CA ILE A 702 32.84 -19.10 -9.56
C ILE A 702 32.37 -20.33 -10.35
N ALA A 703 31.17 -20.83 -10.05
CA ALA A 703 30.57 -22.00 -10.68
C ALA A 703 29.04 -21.90 -10.64
N HIS A 704 28.38 -22.74 -11.43
CA HIS A 704 26.93 -22.86 -11.45
C HIS A 704 26.36 -23.16 -10.04
N PRO A 705 25.27 -22.50 -9.63
CA PRO A 705 24.64 -21.38 -10.34
C PRO A 705 25.46 -20.08 -10.17
N PHE A 706 25.64 -19.34 -11.27
CA PHE A 706 26.26 -18.01 -11.19
C PHE A 706 25.24 -17.04 -10.58
N TRP A 707 25.49 -16.65 -9.33
CA TRP A 707 24.75 -15.61 -8.64
C TRP A 707 25.57 -14.33 -8.55
N SER A 708 24.86 -13.22 -8.56
CA SER A 708 25.40 -11.87 -8.42
C SER A 708 24.89 -11.22 -7.16
N ALA A 709 25.70 -10.36 -6.55
CA ALA A 709 25.36 -9.73 -5.29
C ALA A 709 25.79 -8.27 -5.24
N LEU A 710 24.87 -7.46 -4.71
CA LEU A 710 25.02 -6.03 -4.51
C LEU A 710 24.76 -5.73 -3.04
N GLY A 711 25.75 -5.15 -2.36
CA GLY A 711 25.66 -4.92 -0.92
C GLY A 711 24.68 -3.80 -0.54
N ALA A 712 24.65 -2.73 -1.33
CA ALA A 712 23.71 -1.62 -1.15
C ALA A 712 23.39 -0.95 -2.48
N TYR A 713 22.14 -0.54 -2.64
CA TYR A 713 21.66 0.41 -3.61
C TYR A 713 20.77 1.39 -2.84
N ILE A 714 21.16 2.66 -2.84
CA ILE A 714 20.46 3.72 -2.13
C ILE A 714 20.09 4.74 -3.19
N ASN A 715 18.79 4.90 -3.41
CA ASN A 715 18.30 5.96 -4.28
C ASN A 715 18.26 7.25 -3.44
N GLU A 716 19.44 7.83 -3.23
CA GLU A 716 19.53 9.21 -2.78
C GLU A 716 19.38 10.09 -4.02
N SER A 717 18.20 10.66 -4.21
CA SER A 717 18.10 11.97 -4.84
C SER A 717 18.72 13.03 -3.90
N GLU A 718 19.97 12.84 -3.49
CA GLU A 718 20.89 13.92 -3.19
C GLU A 718 21.91 13.88 -4.32
N ALA A 719 21.77 14.80 -5.27
CA ALA A 719 22.85 15.03 -6.22
C ALA A 719 24.12 15.34 -5.40
N GLU A 720 25.15 14.51 -5.52
CA GLU A 720 26.49 14.97 -5.13
C GLU A 720 26.76 16.25 -5.91
N PHE A 721 26.79 17.38 -5.20
CA PHE A 721 27.20 18.63 -5.78
C PHE A 721 28.66 18.47 -6.22
N LEU A 722 28.90 18.61 -7.52
CA LEU A 722 30.23 18.97 -8.00
C LEU A 722 30.54 20.38 -7.46
N ILE A 723 31.18 20.44 -6.28
CA ILE A 723 31.69 21.70 -5.72
C ILE A 723 32.94 22.06 -6.52
N CYS A 724 32.74 22.80 -7.61
CA CYS A 724 33.82 23.47 -8.31
C CYS A 724 34.26 24.67 -7.46
N ASP A 725 35.55 24.77 -7.15
CA ASP A 725 36.10 26.04 -6.69
C ASP A 725 35.85 27.12 -7.76
N ASP A 726 35.67 28.39 -7.37
CA ASP A 726 35.39 29.52 -8.29
C ASP A 726 36.41 29.66 -9.45
N ASP A 727 37.55 29.00 -9.33
CA ASP A 727 38.67 29.03 -10.27
C ASP A 727 38.84 27.74 -11.10
N ASP A 728 37.96 26.73 -10.97
CA ASP A 728 38.08 25.45 -11.65
C ASP A 728 37.67 25.53 -13.14
N THR A 729 38.66 25.36 -14.03
CA THR A 729 38.50 25.42 -15.49
C THR A 729 38.50 24.04 -16.15
N SER A 730 38.32 22.95 -15.39
CA SER A 730 38.16 21.61 -15.95
C SER A 730 36.90 21.51 -16.81
N ALA A 731 36.90 20.59 -17.78
CA ALA A 731 35.79 20.45 -18.72
C ALA A 731 34.46 20.06 -18.01
N ASP A 732 34.57 19.44 -16.84
CA ASP A 732 33.44 18.98 -16.02
C ASP A 732 32.83 20.13 -15.19
N CYS A 733 33.59 21.21 -14.92
CA CYS A 733 33.15 22.42 -14.21
C CYS A 733 32.76 23.60 -15.13
N GLN A 734 32.92 23.44 -16.45
CA GLN A 734 32.59 24.46 -17.46
C GLN A 734 31.27 24.12 -18.17
N ILE A 735 30.20 23.90 -17.40
CA ILE A 735 28.87 23.60 -17.97
C ILE A 735 28.14 24.92 -18.23
N GLU A 736 27.87 25.21 -19.51
CA GLU A 736 26.94 26.29 -19.88
C GLU A 736 25.53 25.94 -19.34
N PRO A 737 24.82 26.88 -18.71
CA PRO A 737 23.53 26.60 -18.08
C PRO A 737 22.53 26.03 -19.08
N THR A 738 21.88 24.93 -18.69
CA THR A 738 20.94 24.14 -19.50
C THR A 738 19.67 24.88 -19.92
N CYS A 739 19.31 25.97 -19.23
CA CYS A 739 18.09 26.73 -19.49
C CYS A 739 18.37 28.19 -19.88
N ASP A 740 17.74 28.65 -20.96
CA ASP A 740 17.86 30.02 -21.45
C ASP A 740 17.11 31.01 -20.54
N SER A 741 17.84 31.64 -19.63
CA SER A 741 17.32 32.65 -18.70
C SER A 741 16.70 33.89 -19.38
N SER A 742 16.93 34.09 -20.69
CA SER A 742 16.32 35.17 -21.48
C SER A 742 14.88 34.88 -21.92
N VAL A 743 14.42 33.64 -21.78
CA VAL A 743 13.03 33.24 -22.04
C VAL A 743 12.13 33.83 -20.96
N ASN A 744 11.18 34.66 -21.38
CA ASN A 744 10.25 35.33 -20.49
C ASN A 744 8.82 34.80 -20.67
N ILE A 745 8.39 33.92 -19.78
CA ILE A 745 7.05 33.32 -19.79
C ILE A 745 6.11 34.14 -18.90
N GLN A 746 5.05 34.69 -19.51
CA GLN A 746 4.14 35.63 -18.87
C GLN A 746 2.76 35.04 -18.61
N ASP A 747 2.41 33.93 -19.27
CA ASP A 747 1.12 33.24 -19.12
C ASP A 747 1.25 31.73 -19.40
N LEU A 748 0.18 31.01 -19.07
CA LEU A 748 0.07 29.56 -19.20
C LEU A 748 0.19 29.06 -20.65
N LEU A 749 -0.22 29.86 -21.64
CA LEU A 749 -0.11 29.49 -23.06
C LEU A 749 1.35 29.57 -23.55
N MET A 750 2.10 30.57 -23.07
CA MET A 750 3.53 30.66 -23.32
C MET A 750 4.30 29.54 -22.61
N LEU A 751 3.84 29.11 -21.42
CA LEU A 751 4.41 27.97 -20.71
C LEU A 751 4.17 26.67 -21.47
N GLU A 752 2.95 26.44 -21.97
CA GLU A 752 2.60 25.29 -22.81
C GLU A 752 3.47 25.24 -24.09
N ALA A 753 3.68 26.41 -24.73
CA ALA A 753 4.56 26.50 -25.90
C ALA A 753 6.04 26.25 -25.55
N ALA A 754 6.49 26.67 -24.36
CA ALA A 754 7.84 26.41 -23.87
C ALA A 754 8.03 24.94 -23.49
N ALA A 755 7.03 24.29 -22.89
CA ALA A 755 7.05 22.87 -22.56
C ALA A 755 7.25 21.95 -23.76
N LEU A 756 6.80 22.40 -24.94
CA LEU A 756 7.01 21.70 -26.21
C LEU A 756 8.38 21.99 -26.86
N ALA A 757 9.09 23.02 -26.40
CA ALA A 757 10.30 23.55 -27.04
C ALA A 757 11.58 23.41 -26.18
N PHE A 758 11.45 23.19 -24.87
CA PHE A 758 12.56 23.12 -23.91
C PHE A 758 12.49 21.83 -23.07
N PRO A 759 13.61 21.38 -22.46
CA PRO A 759 13.61 20.25 -21.52
C PRO A 759 12.65 20.47 -20.34
N ALA A 760 12.15 19.38 -19.75
CA ALA A 760 11.23 19.41 -18.60
C ALA A 760 11.79 20.29 -17.46
N THR A 761 13.04 20.06 -17.06
CA THR A 761 13.77 20.83 -16.04
C THR A 761 13.85 22.34 -16.31
N CYS A 762 13.72 22.78 -17.57
CA CYS A 762 13.65 24.20 -17.92
C CYS A 762 12.21 24.73 -17.90
N THR A 763 11.26 23.91 -18.36
CA THR A 763 9.81 24.21 -18.31
C THR A 763 9.35 24.46 -16.88
N ASP A 764 9.87 23.63 -15.98
CA ASP A 764 9.74 23.66 -14.54
C ASP A 764 10.18 24.99 -13.91
N ARG A 765 11.41 25.41 -14.23
CA ARG A 765 11.94 26.73 -13.84
C ARG A 765 11.10 27.87 -14.42
N TYR A 766 10.66 27.73 -15.67
CA TYR A 766 9.82 28.73 -16.31
C TYR A 766 8.40 28.79 -15.70
N ALA A 767 7.87 27.68 -15.17
CA ALA A 767 6.56 27.62 -14.54
C ALA A 767 6.52 28.39 -13.22
N VAL A 768 7.51 28.20 -12.34
CA VAL A 768 7.62 28.94 -11.08
C VAL A 768 7.85 30.44 -11.35
N ARG A 769 8.71 30.77 -12.32
CA ARG A 769 8.94 32.15 -12.76
C ARG A 769 7.69 32.79 -13.40
N MET A 770 6.89 32.02 -14.13
CA MET A 770 5.61 32.47 -14.66
C MET A 770 4.64 32.81 -13.52
N LEU A 771 4.52 31.96 -12.49
CA LEU A 771 3.69 32.26 -11.32
C LEU A 771 4.15 33.54 -10.61
N SER A 772 5.47 33.76 -10.53
CA SER A 772 6.06 35.01 -10.05
C SER A 772 5.61 36.22 -10.89
N ASN A 773 5.73 36.12 -12.22
CA ASN A 773 5.29 37.17 -13.15
C ASN A 773 3.78 37.45 -13.09
N MET A 774 2.96 36.41 -12.97
CA MET A 774 1.50 36.52 -12.83
C MET A 774 1.12 37.20 -11.51
N LEU A 775 1.82 36.88 -10.42
CA LEU A 775 1.65 37.53 -9.13
C LEU A 775 2.05 39.02 -9.21
N ASP A 776 3.20 39.34 -9.78
CA ASP A 776 3.68 40.72 -9.97
C ASP A 776 2.73 41.55 -10.83
N ALA A 777 2.23 40.99 -11.94
CA ALA A 777 1.25 41.65 -12.79
C ALA A 777 -0.07 41.91 -12.04
N THR A 778 -0.51 40.95 -11.22
CA THR A 778 -1.70 41.08 -10.38
C THR A 778 -1.54 42.18 -9.33
N ILE A 779 -0.40 42.24 -8.64
CA ILE A 779 -0.07 43.28 -7.66
C ILE A 779 0.04 44.66 -8.33
N ALA A 780 0.70 44.75 -9.48
CA ALA A 780 0.84 46.02 -10.21
C ALA A 780 -0.52 46.56 -10.66
N ASN A 781 -1.38 45.69 -11.19
CA ASN A 781 -2.73 46.06 -11.63
C ASN A 781 -3.66 46.41 -10.47
N TYR A 782 -3.49 45.80 -9.28
CA TYR A 782 -4.25 46.15 -8.08
C TYR A 782 -4.22 47.65 -7.79
N THR A 783 -3.08 48.32 -7.87
CA THR A 783 -2.98 49.78 -7.68
C THR A 783 -3.90 50.58 -8.63
N THR A 784 -4.03 50.12 -9.87
CA THR A 784 -4.87 50.76 -10.90
C THR A 784 -6.35 50.49 -10.65
N VAL A 785 -6.69 49.25 -10.30
CA VAL A 785 -8.07 48.84 -10.01
C VAL A 785 -8.55 49.50 -8.71
N ASP A 786 -7.71 49.57 -7.68
CA ASP A 786 -8.02 50.17 -6.39
C ASP A 786 -8.27 51.69 -6.47
N SER A 787 -7.58 52.37 -7.38
CA SER A 787 -7.73 53.81 -7.58
C SER A 787 -9.19 54.19 -7.88
N GLY A 788 -9.86 54.86 -6.94
CA GLY A 788 -11.25 55.26 -7.06
C GLY A 788 -12.29 54.15 -6.79
N TYR A 789 -11.85 52.93 -6.44
CA TYR A 789 -12.72 51.79 -6.13
C TYR A 789 -13.66 52.07 -4.95
N ASN A 790 -13.11 52.55 -3.83
CA ASN A 790 -13.88 52.88 -2.62
C ASN A 790 -15.00 53.92 -2.89
N ALA A 791 -14.82 54.79 -3.90
CA ALA A 791 -15.80 55.82 -4.24
C ALA A 791 -17.01 55.29 -5.03
N VAL A 792 -16.96 54.05 -5.50
CA VAL A 792 -18.03 53.39 -6.27
C VAL A 792 -18.57 52.13 -5.60
N PHE A 793 -17.84 51.53 -4.65
CA PHE A 793 -18.27 50.33 -3.92
C PHE A 793 -19.61 50.49 -3.18
N GLY A 794 -19.87 51.67 -2.59
CA GLY A 794 -21.16 51.95 -1.94
C GLY A 794 -22.34 51.88 -2.91
N TYR A 795 -22.16 52.37 -4.14
CA TYR A 795 -23.19 52.28 -5.19
C TYR A 795 -23.35 50.85 -5.72
N TYR A 796 -22.27 50.07 -5.79
CA TYR A 796 -22.37 48.63 -6.07
C TYR A 796 -23.18 47.89 -4.99
N THR A 797 -22.95 48.21 -3.72
CA THR A 797 -23.73 47.64 -2.60
C THR A 797 -25.21 48.00 -2.71
N GLU A 798 -25.55 49.23 -3.11
CA GLU A 798 -26.92 49.64 -3.40
C GLU A 798 -27.51 48.86 -4.57
N TYR A 799 -26.76 48.71 -5.67
CA TYR A 799 -27.17 47.91 -6.83
C TYR A 799 -27.50 46.46 -6.44
N VAL A 800 -26.62 45.79 -5.67
CA VAL A 800 -26.87 44.41 -5.21
C VAL A 800 -28.14 44.33 -4.36
N LYS A 801 -28.34 45.26 -3.43
CA LYS A 801 -29.56 45.33 -2.59
C LYS A 801 -30.83 45.59 -3.40
N GLU A 802 -30.76 46.38 -4.48
CA GLU A 802 -31.87 46.66 -5.38
C GLU A 802 -32.23 45.46 -6.28
N MET A 803 -31.29 44.56 -6.54
CA MET A 803 -31.49 43.37 -7.40
C MET A 803 -32.10 42.17 -6.67
N ILE A 804 -31.81 41.98 -5.38
CA ILE A 804 -32.29 40.84 -4.58
C ILE A 804 -33.82 40.66 -4.62
N PRO A 805 -34.66 41.71 -4.48
CA PRO A 805 -36.11 41.56 -4.61
C PRO A 805 -36.54 40.98 -5.96
N GLN A 806 -35.89 41.40 -7.05
CA GLN A 806 -36.21 40.92 -8.40
C GLN A 806 -35.74 39.47 -8.60
N ALA A 807 -34.57 39.11 -8.07
CA ALA A 807 -34.05 37.75 -8.09
C ALA A 807 -34.99 36.78 -7.36
N LEU A 808 -35.42 37.12 -6.15
CA LEU A 808 -36.37 36.30 -5.38
C LEU A 808 -37.73 36.20 -6.08
N GLN A 809 -38.21 37.28 -6.70
CA GLN A 809 -39.46 37.27 -7.47
C GLN A 809 -39.37 36.36 -8.70
N LEU A 810 -38.25 36.34 -9.41
CA LEU A 810 -38.04 35.44 -10.56
C LEU A 810 -37.88 33.99 -10.10
N PHE A 811 -37.18 33.77 -8.98
CA PHE A 811 -36.96 32.44 -8.42
C PHE A 811 -38.25 31.79 -7.94
N MET A 812 -39.15 32.57 -7.35
CA MET A 812 -40.47 32.13 -6.87
C MET A 812 -41.61 32.48 -7.83
N ALA A 813 -41.32 32.78 -9.10
CA ALA A 813 -42.31 33.26 -10.04
C ALA A 813 -43.50 32.28 -10.17
N ASP A 814 -44.70 32.82 -10.30
CA ASP A 814 -45.89 32.02 -10.56
C ASP A 814 -45.82 31.31 -11.92
N PRO A 815 -46.52 30.18 -12.09
CA PRO A 815 -46.54 29.44 -13.33
C PRO A 815 -47.17 30.28 -14.44
N THR A 816 -46.65 30.14 -15.65
CA THR A 816 -47.21 30.80 -16.86
C THR A 816 -47.53 29.74 -17.90
N PRO A 817 -48.32 30.04 -18.95
CA PRO A 817 -48.60 29.08 -20.02
C PRO A 817 -47.33 28.53 -20.71
N ASN A 818 -46.23 29.30 -20.70
CA ASN A 818 -44.96 28.93 -21.31
C ASN A 818 -43.95 28.33 -20.30
N ASN A 819 -44.23 28.43 -18.99
CA ASN A 819 -43.45 27.81 -17.93
C ASN A 819 -44.41 27.31 -16.83
N PRO A 820 -45.02 26.12 -17.01
CA PRO A 820 -46.02 25.59 -16.08
C PRO A 820 -45.48 25.26 -14.69
N SER A 821 -44.16 25.13 -14.54
CA SER A 821 -43.49 24.86 -13.27
C SER A 821 -43.20 26.13 -12.44
N GLY A 822 -43.45 27.31 -13.01
CA GLY A 822 -43.09 28.58 -12.38
C GLY A 822 -41.57 28.76 -12.23
N GLY A 823 -41.17 29.66 -11.36
CA GLY A 823 -39.77 29.86 -10.99
C GLY A 823 -39.18 28.61 -10.33
N PRO A 824 -37.86 28.36 -10.49
CA PRO A 824 -37.19 27.14 -10.04
C PRO A 824 -37.23 26.92 -8.52
N GLY A 825 -37.45 27.96 -7.74
CA GLY A 825 -37.58 27.89 -6.28
C GLY A 825 -38.87 27.24 -5.79
N ASN A 826 -39.94 27.23 -6.60
CA ASN A 826 -41.24 26.69 -6.19
C ASN A 826 -41.16 25.21 -5.79
N LYS A 827 -40.29 24.42 -6.44
CA LYS A 827 -40.14 22.98 -6.17
C LYS A 827 -39.61 22.64 -4.76
N PHE A 828 -39.22 23.65 -3.98
CA PHE A 828 -38.76 23.46 -2.62
C PHE A 828 -39.82 23.78 -1.57
N PHE A 829 -41.04 24.14 -1.99
CA PHE A 829 -42.13 24.52 -1.10
C PHE A 829 -43.38 23.66 -1.28
N THR A 830 -44.17 23.61 -0.22
CA THR A 830 -45.58 23.22 -0.26
C THR A 830 -46.45 24.45 -0.06
N CYS A 831 -47.51 24.57 -0.85
CA CYS A 831 -48.41 25.71 -0.93
C CYS A 831 -49.80 25.31 -0.43
N THR A 832 -50.40 26.15 0.42
CA THR A 832 -51.79 26.01 0.87
C THR A 832 -52.60 27.22 0.42
N PHE A 833 -53.63 27.00 -0.41
CA PHE A 833 -54.48 28.05 -0.96
C PHE A 833 -55.72 28.30 -0.09
N TYR A 834 -55.99 29.56 0.23
CA TYR A 834 -57.10 29.98 1.07
C TYR A 834 -57.98 31.01 0.39
N GLN A 835 -59.29 30.77 0.38
CA GLN A 835 -60.28 31.70 -0.15
C GLN A 835 -61.57 31.66 0.67
N GLY A 836 -62.04 32.82 1.13
CA GLY A 836 -63.37 32.97 1.71
C GLY A 836 -63.66 32.16 2.99
N GLY A 837 -62.65 31.74 3.74
CA GLY A 837 -62.86 30.94 4.96
C GLY A 837 -62.58 29.45 4.84
N VAL A 838 -62.26 28.94 3.64
CA VAL A 838 -62.08 27.51 3.37
C VAL A 838 -60.61 27.23 3.02
N ASN A 839 -59.95 26.37 3.81
CA ASN A 839 -58.62 25.84 3.49
C ASN A 839 -58.76 24.77 2.40
N ALA A 840 -58.05 24.94 1.27
CA ALA A 840 -57.75 23.83 0.39
C ALA A 840 -56.61 22.99 0.98
N THR A 841 -56.52 21.71 0.60
CA THR A 841 -55.40 20.82 0.94
C THR A 841 -54.07 21.42 0.52
N SER A 842 -53.00 21.16 1.30
CA SER A 842 -51.64 21.56 0.94
C SER A 842 -51.13 20.70 -0.22
N HIS A 843 -50.52 21.33 -1.22
CA HIS A 843 -49.94 20.67 -2.38
C HIS A 843 -48.50 21.16 -2.61
N HIS A 844 -47.75 20.48 -3.47
CA HIS A 844 -46.45 21.00 -3.90
C HIS A 844 -46.65 22.30 -4.66
N CYS A 845 -45.81 23.31 -4.42
CA CYS A 845 -45.86 24.55 -5.17
C CYS A 845 -45.36 24.32 -6.62
N PRO A 846 -45.76 25.16 -7.59
CA PRO A 846 -46.69 26.28 -7.44
C PRO A 846 -48.17 25.86 -7.43
N ILE A 847 -49.07 26.75 -6.99
CA ILE A 847 -50.51 26.58 -7.20
C ILE A 847 -50.81 26.63 -8.70
N ASP A 848 -51.72 25.79 -9.18
CA ASP A 848 -52.04 25.72 -10.59
C ASP A 848 -52.61 27.05 -11.13
N LEU A 849 -52.22 27.38 -12.37
CA LEU A 849 -52.57 28.64 -13.01
C LEU A 849 -54.09 28.85 -13.12
N ASP A 850 -54.88 27.78 -13.29
CA ASP A 850 -56.34 27.88 -13.41
C ASP A 850 -56.98 28.30 -12.09
N THR A 851 -56.49 27.77 -10.96
CA THR A 851 -56.89 28.19 -9.60
C THR A 851 -56.49 29.63 -9.30
N LEU A 852 -55.30 30.07 -9.69
CA LEU A 852 -54.84 31.44 -9.47
C LEU A 852 -55.62 32.47 -10.32
N VAL A 853 -55.99 32.12 -11.56
CA VAL A 853 -56.68 33.05 -12.51
C VAL A 853 -58.19 33.12 -12.26
N ARG A 854 -58.83 32.04 -11.77
CA ARG A 854 -60.27 32.04 -11.45
C ARG A 854 -60.63 32.82 -10.18
N ASN A 855 -59.65 33.10 -9.32
CA ASN A 855 -59.88 33.67 -8.00
C ASN A 855 -59.16 35.02 -7.86
N TYR A 856 -59.93 36.08 -7.63
CA TYR A 856 -59.39 37.44 -7.53
C TYR A 856 -58.99 37.83 -6.10
N ILE A 857 -59.46 37.11 -5.08
CA ILE A 857 -59.14 37.35 -3.66
C ILE A 857 -58.70 36.02 -3.04
N TYR A 858 -57.44 35.91 -2.62
CA TYR A 858 -56.90 34.68 -2.02
C TYR A 858 -55.64 34.93 -1.18
N THR A 859 -55.33 33.98 -0.30
CA THR A 859 -54.06 33.90 0.42
C THR A 859 -53.37 32.57 0.15
N VAL A 860 -52.08 32.58 -0.21
CA VAL A 860 -51.25 31.39 -0.35
C VAL A 860 -50.21 31.34 0.76
N TYR A 861 -50.18 30.23 1.50
CA TYR A 861 -49.16 29.96 2.51
C TYR A 861 -48.08 29.04 1.94
N TYR A 862 -46.84 29.50 1.93
CA TYR A 862 -45.65 28.78 1.48
C TYR A 862 -44.95 28.16 2.70
N THR A 863 -44.68 26.85 2.62
CA THR A 863 -43.91 26.11 3.63
C THR A 863 -42.70 25.46 2.97
N LEU A 864 -41.49 25.89 3.35
CA LEU A 864 -40.24 25.37 2.81
C LEU A 864 -40.03 23.91 3.27
N THR A 865 -39.87 22.99 2.32
CA THR A 865 -39.72 21.55 2.58
C THR A 865 -38.29 21.04 2.37
N ASN A 866 -37.46 21.75 1.61
CA ASN A 866 -36.05 21.41 1.44
C ASN A 866 -35.19 22.69 1.44
N SER A 867 -34.70 23.03 2.63
CA SER A 867 -33.92 24.24 2.85
C SER A 867 -32.56 24.21 2.15
N THR A 868 -31.83 23.09 2.24
CA THR A 868 -30.49 22.96 1.66
C THR A 868 -30.51 23.09 0.13
N GLY A 869 -31.45 22.40 -0.53
CA GLY A 869 -31.63 22.50 -1.97
C GLY A 869 -32.07 23.89 -2.43
N PHE A 870 -32.99 24.52 -1.68
CA PHE A 870 -33.47 25.88 -1.96
C PHE A 870 -32.33 26.90 -1.97
N TYR A 871 -31.52 26.95 -0.91
CA TYR A 871 -30.43 27.91 -0.82
C TYR A 871 -29.31 27.59 -1.80
N SER A 872 -28.96 26.31 -2.01
CA SER A 872 -27.94 25.93 -3.00
C SER A 872 -28.31 26.34 -4.42
N GLU A 873 -29.57 26.18 -4.84
CA GLU A 873 -30.00 26.56 -6.18
C GLU A 873 -30.21 28.08 -6.32
N LEU A 874 -30.69 28.75 -5.28
CA LEU A 874 -30.82 30.21 -5.24
C LEU A 874 -29.46 30.90 -5.33
N GLU A 875 -28.48 30.40 -4.57
CA GLU A 875 -27.11 30.92 -4.57
C GLU A 875 -26.44 30.65 -5.91
N SER A 876 -26.51 29.42 -6.45
CA SER A 876 -25.88 29.11 -7.75
C SER A 876 -26.54 29.82 -8.94
N THR A 877 -27.85 30.04 -8.91
CA THR A 877 -28.58 30.64 -10.05
C THR A 877 -28.61 32.17 -10.00
N TYR A 878 -28.72 32.76 -8.80
CA TYR A 878 -28.95 34.20 -8.64
C TYR A 878 -27.95 34.90 -7.72
N GLY A 879 -26.99 34.18 -7.13
CA GLY A 879 -25.99 34.76 -6.23
C GLY A 879 -26.53 35.38 -4.95
N VAL A 880 -27.69 34.90 -4.48
CA VAL A 880 -28.32 35.35 -3.24
C VAL A 880 -28.07 34.31 -2.15
N THR A 881 -27.29 34.68 -1.15
CA THR A 881 -26.95 33.79 -0.03
C THR A 881 -28.09 33.67 0.99
N GLN A 882 -28.03 32.63 1.82
CA GLN A 882 -29.07 32.35 2.80
C GLN A 882 -29.36 33.54 3.74
N ASP A 883 -28.34 34.24 4.21
CA ASP A 883 -28.46 35.36 5.15
C ASP A 883 -29.16 36.59 4.54
N TRP A 884 -29.21 36.66 3.21
CA TRP A 884 -29.87 37.75 2.48
C TRP A 884 -31.36 37.50 2.27
N VAL A 885 -31.87 36.34 2.70
CA VAL A 885 -33.28 35.95 2.55
C VAL A 885 -33.95 35.79 3.91
N SER A 886 -35.14 36.34 4.03
CA SER A 886 -36.07 36.10 5.14
C SER A 886 -37.39 35.60 4.58
N PHE A 887 -38.28 35.06 5.41
CA PHE A 887 -39.61 34.63 4.97
C PHE A 887 -40.66 35.60 5.50
N GLY A 888 -41.47 36.12 4.59
CA GLY A 888 -42.35 37.24 4.89
C GLY A 888 -43.68 37.19 4.17
N ARG A 889 -44.38 38.34 4.20
CA ARG A 889 -45.68 38.54 3.58
C ARG A 889 -45.55 39.49 2.40
N VAL A 890 -46.09 39.09 1.25
CA VAL A 890 -46.21 39.94 0.06
C VAL A 890 -47.69 40.10 -0.27
N GLN A 891 -48.15 41.34 -0.45
CA GLN A 891 -49.53 41.64 -0.85
C GLN A 891 -49.54 42.40 -2.19
N ASN A 892 -50.33 41.93 -3.13
CA ASN A 892 -50.53 42.56 -4.44
C ASN A 892 -51.97 43.07 -4.54
N SER A 893 -52.14 44.39 -4.55
CA SER A 893 -53.42 45.05 -4.84
C SER A 893 -53.51 45.43 -6.32
N ALA A 894 -54.58 45.07 -7.02
CA ALA A 894 -54.70 45.28 -8.47
C ALA A 894 -54.64 46.76 -8.92
N SER A 895 -54.12 46.97 -10.13
CA SER A 895 -54.06 48.26 -10.82
C SER A 895 -55.45 48.73 -11.27
N CYS A 896 -55.79 49.98 -10.98
CA CYS A 896 -57.04 50.60 -11.45
C CYS A 896 -56.90 51.10 -12.90
N ILE A 897 -57.92 50.89 -13.73
CA ILE A 897 -58.06 51.56 -15.03
C ILE A 897 -59.25 52.53 -14.92
N GLY A 898 -58.95 53.83 -14.77
CA GLY A 898 -59.97 54.84 -14.45
C GLY A 898 -60.57 54.65 -13.05
N ASN A 899 -61.88 54.85 -12.90
CA ASN A 899 -62.59 54.73 -11.61
C ASN A 899 -63.03 53.29 -11.25
N ASN A 900 -62.72 52.29 -12.09
CA ASN A 900 -63.05 50.90 -11.82
C ASN A 900 -61.79 50.15 -11.35
N CYS A 901 -61.61 50.09 -10.04
CA CYS A 901 -60.62 49.21 -9.44
C CYS A 901 -61.24 47.81 -9.27
N LEU A 902 -60.66 46.79 -9.90
CA LEU A 902 -60.93 45.41 -9.51
C LEU A 902 -60.29 45.21 -8.13
N VAL A 903 -61.06 44.85 -7.11
CA VAL A 903 -60.51 44.52 -5.81
C VAL A 903 -59.90 43.12 -5.94
N ALA A 904 -58.63 43.05 -6.31
CA ALA A 904 -57.83 41.85 -6.11
C ALA A 904 -57.03 42.03 -4.83
N ASP A 905 -57.32 41.20 -3.83
CA ASP A 905 -56.56 41.14 -2.56
C ASP A 905 -55.87 39.78 -2.56
N GLN A 906 -54.68 39.77 -3.15
CA GLN A 906 -53.83 38.58 -3.30
C GLN A 906 -52.69 38.67 -2.30
N GLU A 907 -52.55 37.63 -1.50
CA GLU A 907 -51.59 37.61 -0.41
C GLU A 907 -50.75 36.33 -0.45
N GLN A 908 -49.44 36.47 -0.31
CA GLN A 908 -48.50 35.37 -0.16
C GLN A 908 -47.86 35.47 1.22
N GLN A 909 -47.87 34.39 1.97
CA GLN A 909 -47.38 34.29 3.35
C GLN A 909 -46.31 33.21 3.44
N GLY A 910 -45.18 33.50 4.08
CA GLY A 910 -44.05 32.58 4.16
C GLY A 910 -43.24 32.46 2.86
N ILE A 911 -43.41 33.41 1.93
CA ILE A 911 -42.62 33.49 0.69
C ILE A 911 -41.26 34.17 0.98
N PRO A 912 -40.15 33.78 0.32
CA PRO A 912 -38.87 34.43 0.54
C PRO A 912 -38.92 35.89 0.12
N VAL A 913 -38.43 36.77 0.99
CA VAL A 913 -38.30 38.21 0.84
C VAL A 913 -36.88 38.63 1.21
N PRO A 914 -36.39 39.81 0.77
CA PRO A 914 -35.06 40.29 1.18
C PRO A 914 -34.96 40.44 2.70
N SER A 915 -33.85 39.97 3.26
CA SER A 915 -33.48 40.17 4.67
C SER A 915 -33.29 41.66 4.96
N SER A 916 -33.57 42.09 6.20
CA SER A 916 -33.28 43.46 6.65
C SER A 916 -31.78 43.73 6.82
N ASN A 917 -30.95 42.68 6.91
CA ASN A 917 -29.51 42.75 7.16
C ASN A 917 -28.71 42.12 6.02
N ILE A 918 -28.59 42.85 4.90
CA ILE A 918 -27.79 42.43 3.73
C ILE A 918 -26.41 43.11 3.80
N THR A 919 -25.37 42.29 3.99
CA THR A 919 -23.96 42.72 3.95
C THR A 919 -23.33 42.18 2.68
N VAL A 920 -22.82 43.08 1.83
CA VAL A 920 -22.15 42.74 0.57
C VAL A 920 -20.64 42.73 0.83
N PRO A 921 -19.93 41.59 0.66
CA PRO A 921 -18.49 41.53 0.83
C PRO A 921 -17.77 42.42 -0.16
N ASN A 922 -16.66 42.97 0.31
CA ASN A 922 -15.81 43.80 -0.50
C ASN A 922 -14.63 42.96 -1.01
N PRO A 923 -14.55 42.63 -2.31
CA PRO A 923 -13.42 41.83 -2.82
C PRO A 923 -12.05 42.49 -2.64
N LYS A 924 -12.00 43.82 -2.37
CA LYS A 924 -10.77 44.50 -1.95
C LYS A 924 -10.23 44.01 -0.60
N ASP A 925 -11.09 43.49 0.26
CA ASP A 925 -10.70 43.00 1.59
C ASP A 925 -9.78 41.77 1.45
N ILE A 926 -9.87 40.99 0.37
CA ILE A 926 -8.94 39.88 0.09
C ILE A 926 -7.50 40.40 -0.05
N PHE A 927 -7.28 41.48 -0.80
CA PHE A 927 -5.96 42.11 -0.92
C PHE A 927 -5.52 42.81 0.37
N THR A 928 -6.46 43.48 1.05
CA THR A 928 -6.16 44.25 2.27
C THR A 928 -5.79 43.33 3.43
N ASN A 929 -6.50 42.20 3.58
CA ASN A 929 -6.28 41.23 4.65
C ASN A 929 -5.13 40.27 4.33
N SER A 930 -4.84 40.00 3.06
CA SER A 930 -3.76 39.12 2.64
C SER A 930 -2.42 39.84 2.42
N GLN A 931 -2.33 41.15 2.69
CA GLN A 931 -1.13 41.95 2.41
C GLN A 931 0.18 41.38 3.02
N PRO A 932 0.22 40.87 4.27
CA PRO A 932 1.41 40.20 4.82
C PRO A 932 1.71 38.86 4.14
N MET A 933 0.66 38.16 3.69
CA MET A 933 0.75 36.84 3.06
C MET A 933 1.22 36.94 1.61
N ILE A 934 0.87 38.02 0.90
CA ILE A 934 1.34 38.31 -0.46
C ILE A 934 2.87 38.49 -0.47
N ALA A 935 3.43 39.22 0.50
CA ALA A 935 4.88 39.39 0.61
C ALA A 935 5.60 38.06 0.89
N ASN A 936 5.02 37.20 1.72
CA ASN A 936 5.58 35.87 1.99
C ASN A 936 5.43 34.94 0.79
N LEU A 937 4.32 34.99 0.06
CA LEU A 937 4.14 34.25 -1.18
C LEU A 937 5.17 34.64 -2.23
N THR A 938 5.45 35.94 -2.40
CA THR A 938 6.54 36.42 -3.26
C THR A 938 7.88 35.85 -2.82
N ASN A 939 8.18 35.85 -1.51
CA ASN A 939 9.43 35.30 -1.00
C ASN A 939 9.54 33.78 -1.23
N VAL A 940 8.44 33.02 -1.07
CA VAL A 940 8.43 31.57 -1.29
C VAL A 940 8.60 31.25 -2.77
N ILE A 941 7.88 31.95 -3.67
CA ILE A 941 8.05 31.76 -5.12
C ILE A 941 9.49 32.09 -5.53
N LEU A 942 10.07 33.18 -5.02
CA LEU A 942 11.45 33.56 -5.31
C LEU A 942 12.47 32.59 -4.71
N SER A 943 12.25 32.08 -3.49
CA SER A 943 13.15 31.10 -2.88
C SER A 943 13.11 29.78 -3.65
N THR A 944 11.91 29.29 -3.99
CA THR A 944 11.74 28.10 -4.83
C THR A 944 12.37 28.31 -6.21
N GLU A 945 12.23 29.50 -6.82
CA GLU A 945 12.91 29.82 -8.08
C GLU A 945 14.44 29.81 -7.92
N ILE A 946 14.98 30.30 -6.80
CA ILE A 946 16.41 30.22 -6.48
C ILE A 946 16.83 28.76 -6.31
N ASP A 947 16.07 27.96 -5.55
CA ASP A 947 16.39 26.56 -5.29
C ASP A 947 16.39 25.75 -6.58
N LEU A 948 15.40 25.97 -7.45
CA LEU A 948 15.34 25.34 -8.77
C LEU A 948 16.48 25.76 -9.68
N ASN A 949 16.87 27.05 -9.66
CA ASN A 949 17.98 27.55 -10.46
C ASN A 949 19.35 27.06 -9.96
N LEU A 950 19.50 26.88 -8.65
CA LEU A 950 20.68 26.29 -8.02
C LEU A 950 20.68 24.75 -8.10
N GLY A 951 19.58 24.14 -8.54
CA GLY A 951 19.43 22.68 -8.58
C GLY A 951 19.35 22.05 -7.19
N THR A 952 18.98 22.81 -6.17
CA THR A 952 18.92 22.39 -4.76
C THR A 952 17.50 21.97 -4.33
N TRP A 953 16.58 21.80 -5.29
CA TRP A 953 15.22 21.35 -5.05
C TRP A 953 15.08 19.89 -5.52
N ASN A 954 14.90 18.95 -4.59
CA ASN A 954 14.82 17.51 -4.87
C ASN A 954 13.38 16.95 -4.73
N GLY A 955 12.38 17.81 -4.49
CA GLY A 955 10.98 17.41 -4.34
C GLY A 955 10.19 17.45 -5.66
N PRO A 956 9.02 16.78 -5.71
CA PRO A 956 8.18 16.79 -6.89
C PRO A 956 7.69 18.22 -7.21
N LEU A 957 7.90 18.65 -8.45
CA LEU A 957 7.61 20.03 -8.84
C LEU A 957 6.14 20.25 -9.18
N ASP A 958 5.41 19.19 -9.52
CA ASP A 958 3.96 19.23 -9.65
C ASP A 958 3.31 19.76 -8.36
N ASP A 959 3.78 19.32 -7.19
CA ASP A 959 3.35 19.75 -5.87
C ASP A 959 3.65 21.23 -5.67
N VAL A 960 4.85 21.68 -6.04
CA VAL A 960 5.24 23.10 -5.98
C VAL A 960 4.33 23.97 -6.83
N ILE A 961 4.14 23.63 -8.10
CA ILE A 961 3.37 24.43 -9.04
C ILE A 961 1.88 24.44 -8.65
N GLN A 962 1.33 23.31 -8.23
CA GLN A 962 -0.08 23.21 -7.79
C GLN A 962 -0.33 23.97 -6.48
N VAL A 963 0.62 23.93 -5.54
CA VAL A 963 0.54 24.64 -4.27
C VAL A 963 0.68 26.14 -4.45
N LEU A 964 1.67 26.59 -5.24
CA LEU A 964 1.95 28.03 -5.45
C LEU A 964 0.95 28.71 -6.40
N SER A 965 0.37 27.99 -7.35
CA SER A 965 -0.62 28.55 -8.28
C SER A 965 -1.93 28.93 -7.61
N SER A 966 -2.37 28.13 -6.63
CA SER A 966 -3.62 28.32 -5.89
C SER A 966 -3.76 29.75 -5.31
N PRO A 967 -2.80 30.25 -4.51
CA PRO A 967 -2.91 31.60 -3.98
C PRO A 967 -2.76 32.71 -5.04
N VAL A 968 -1.97 32.48 -6.10
CA VAL A 968 -1.82 33.43 -7.21
C VAL A 968 -3.14 33.58 -7.96
N PHE A 969 -3.82 32.47 -8.29
CA PHE A 969 -5.10 32.48 -8.99
C PHE A 969 -6.22 33.10 -8.14
N MET A 970 -6.18 32.91 -6.81
CA MET A 970 -7.12 33.57 -5.89
C MET A 970 -6.99 35.10 -5.94
N LEU A 971 -5.76 35.62 -5.95
CA LEU A 971 -5.51 37.06 -6.05
C LEU A 971 -5.94 37.62 -7.42
N MET A 972 -5.68 36.88 -8.50
CA MET A 972 -6.17 37.25 -9.84
C MET A 972 -7.69 37.34 -9.90
N GLN A 973 -8.40 36.37 -9.32
CA GLN A 973 -9.85 36.38 -9.26
C GLN A 973 -10.38 37.55 -8.39
N ALA A 974 -9.74 37.85 -7.27
CA ALA A 974 -10.11 38.98 -6.42
C ALA A 974 -9.96 40.31 -7.19
N LEU A 975 -8.91 40.46 -7.98
CA LEU A 975 -8.64 41.66 -8.77
C LEU A 975 -9.69 41.86 -9.86
N ASP A 976 -10.02 40.78 -10.58
CA ASP A 976 -11.09 40.79 -11.57
C ASP A 976 -12.44 41.18 -10.95
N SER A 977 -12.76 40.59 -9.79
CA SER A 977 -13.96 40.92 -9.02
C SER A 977 -14.00 42.40 -8.64
N MET A 978 -12.86 42.97 -8.21
CA MET A 978 -12.76 44.41 -7.94
C MET A 978 -13.00 45.27 -9.20
N GLN A 979 -12.48 44.86 -10.36
CA GLN A 979 -12.65 45.61 -11.61
C GLN A 979 -14.12 45.60 -12.07
N GLN A 980 -14.81 44.47 -11.92
CA GLN A 980 -16.23 44.34 -12.23
C GLN A 980 -17.10 45.17 -11.27
N VAL A 981 -16.83 45.12 -9.96
CA VAL A 981 -17.49 45.96 -8.95
C VAL A 981 -17.31 47.45 -9.25
N LYS A 982 -16.10 47.86 -9.66
CA LYS A 982 -15.81 49.26 -10.04
C LYS A 982 -16.64 49.71 -11.23
N THR A 983 -16.82 48.82 -12.21
CA THR A 983 -17.62 49.08 -13.42
C THR A 983 -19.10 49.23 -13.07
N ILE A 984 -19.67 48.28 -12.32
CA ILE A 984 -21.08 48.29 -11.93
C ILE A 984 -21.38 49.47 -11.00
N GLY A 985 -20.53 49.72 -10.00
CA GLY A 985 -20.69 50.84 -9.07
C GLY A 985 -20.58 52.20 -9.76
N ALA A 986 -19.71 52.35 -10.77
CA ALA A 986 -19.61 53.57 -11.56
C ALA A 986 -20.88 53.80 -12.41
N ALA A 987 -21.44 52.75 -13.01
CA ALA A 987 -22.68 52.81 -13.77
C ALA A 987 -23.92 53.11 -12.90
N GLN A 988 -23.99 52.52 -11.70
CA GLN A 988 -25.05 52.82 -10.73
C GLN A 988 -24.94 54.28 -10.22
N LYS A 989 -23.72 54.78 -9.99
CA LYS A 989 -23.46 56.15 -9.58
C LYS A 989 -23.93 57.20 -10.61
N THR A 990 -23.94 56.88 -11.90
CA THR A 990 -24.42 57.79 -12.97
C THR A 990 -25.93 57.69 -13.22
N ASP A 991 -26.67 56.89 -12.46
CA ASP A 991 -28.13 56.69 -12.56
C ASP A 991 -28.60 56.12 -13.93
N ASP A 992 -27.70 55.47 -14.69
CA ASP A 992 -27.98 54.80 -15.98
C ASP A 992 -28.72 53.45 -15.81
N LYS A 993 -29.62 53.38 -14.81
CA LYS A 993 -30.32 52.18 -14.33
C LYS A 993 -31.01 51.38 -15.44
N LYS A 994 -31.57 52.04 -16.45
CA LYS A 994 -32.35 51.40 -17.53
C LYS A 994 -31.48 50.88 -18.68
N ASN A 995 -30.38 51.55 -19.00
CA ASN A 995 -29.49 51.12 -20.08
C ASN A 995 -28.66 49.92 -19.61
N LEU A 996 -28.22 49.89 -18.35
CA LEU A 996 -27.48 48.76 -17.79
C LEU A 996 -28.33 47.47 -17.79
N ILE A 997 -29.59 47.53 -17.33
CA ILE A 997 -30.51 46.37 -17.34
C ILE A 997 -30.76 45.87 -18.78
N LEU A 998 -30.83 46.75 -19.79
CA LEU A 998 -31.10 46.41 -21.19
C LEU A 998 -29.86 45.93 -21.96
N GLU A 999 -28.68 46.46 -21.69
CA GLU A 999 -27.41 46.05 -22.33
C GLU A 999 -26.98 44.65 -21.86
N ILE A 1000 -27.24 44.33 -20.58
CA ILE A 1000 -27.11 42.99 -19.97
C ILE A 1000 -28.07 41.97 -20.60
N LEU A 1001 -29.21 42.45 -21.12
CA LEU A 1001 -30.25 41.64 -21.75
C LEU A 1001 -30.11 41.51 -23.27
N GLY A 1002 -29.20 42.25 -23.93
CA GLY A 1002 -29.32 42.42 -25.38
C GLY A 1002 -28.09 42.89 -26.15
N THR A 1003 -26.95 42.18 -26.11
CA THR A 1003 -26.03 42.15 -27.26
C THR A 1003 -25.07 40.95 -27.23
N ARG A 1004 -25.22 40.03 -28.20
CA ARG A 1004 -24.10 39.25 -28.77
C ARG A 1004 -23.85 39.78 -30.17
N LEU A 1005 -22.67 40.35 -30.43
CA LEU A 1005 -21.95 40.30 -31.72
C LEU A 1005 -20.77 41.28 -31.69
N ARG A 1006 -19.62 40.83 -31.16
CA ARG A 1006 -18.29 40.97 -31.81
C ARG A 1006 -17.23 40.17 -31.03
N SER A 1007 -16.88 39.03 -31.63
CA SER A 1007 -15.68 38.19 -31.46
C SER A 1007 -15.26 37.75 -30.05
N GLY A 1008 -15.56 36.47 -29.76
CA GLY A 1008 -14.55 35.55 -29.22
C GLY A 1008 -14.50 35.33 -27.71
N LEU A 1009 -15.58 34.84 -27.09
CA LEU A 1009 -15.56 33.93 -25.93
C LEU A 1009 -17.00 33.44 -25.71
N GLY A 1010 -17.18 32.13 -25.67
CA GLY A 1010 -18.51 31.51 -25.62
C GLY A 1010 -19.02 31.36 -24.20
N LEU A 1011 -19.99 32.17 -23.79
CA LEU A 1011 -20.85 31.92 -22.62
C LEU A 1011 -22.26 32.48 -22.88
N GLY A 1012 -23.29 31.74 -22.46
CA GLY A 1012 -24.70 31.97 -22.83
C GLY A 1012 -25.59 32.39 -21.65
N GLY A 1013 -26.57 33.25 -21.94
CA GLY A 1013 -27.76 33.49 -21.12
C GLY A 1013 -27.73 34.76 -20.27
N GLY A 1014 -28.44 35.82 -20.71
CA GLY A 1014 -28.57 37.09 -19.99
C GLY A 1014 -29.33 37.01 -18.65
N ILE A 1015 -29.16 38.06 -17.84
CA ILE A 1015 -29.52 38.24 -16.40
C ILE A 1015 -28.76 37.33 -15.43
N VAL A 1016 -28.48 36.06 -15.77
CA VAL A 1016 -27.82 35.13 -14.86
C VAL A 1016 -26.37 35.57 -14.56
N GLU A 1017 -25.65 36.06 -15.56
CA GLU A 1017 -24.18 36.21 -15.50
C GLU A 1017 -23.63 37.30 -14.56
N ILE A 1018 -24.37 38.38 -14.25
CA ILE A 1018 -23.79 39.50 -13.48
C ILE A 1018 -24.00 39.36 -11.98
N VAL A 1019 -25.11 38.76 -11.55
CA VAL A 1019 -25.31 38.47 -10.11
C VAL A 1019 -24.61 37.16 -9.74
N SER A 1020 -24.53 36.18 -10.66
CA SER A 1020 -23.77 34.94 -10.43
C SER A 1020 -22.25 35.08 -10.63
N GLY A 1021 -21.76 36.11 -11.35
CA GLY A 1021 -20.34 36.26 -11.67
C GLY A 1021 -19.54 37.11 -10.68
N VAL A 1022 -20.09 38.26 -10.25
CA VAL A 1022 -19.36 39.24 -9.41
C VAL A 1022 -19.71 39.11 -7.94
N GLY A 1023 -20.98 38.84 -7.64
CA GLY A 1023 -21.48 38.65 -6.28
C GLY A 1023 -20.95 37.34 -5.70
N ASN A 1024 -21.25 36.21 -6.35
CA ASN A 1024 -20.87 34.88 -5.86
C ASN A 1024 -19.37 34.71 -5.70
N ALA A 1025 -18.53 35.10 -6.68
CA ALA A 1025 -17.08 34.91 -6.56
C ALA A 1025 -16.48 35.76 -5.43
N ALA A 1026 -16.94 37.00 -5.23
CA ALA A 1026 -16.46 37.84 -4.12
C ALA A 1026 -16.99 37.35 -2.75
N LEU A 1027 -18.21 36.83 -2.71
CA LEU A 1027 -18.84 36.23 -1.52
C LEU A 1027 -18.17 34.92 -1.12
N SER A 1028 -18.06 33.98 -2.05
CA SER A 1028 -17.47 32.66 -1.82
C SER A 1028 -16.00 32.74 -1.47
N ILE A 1029 -15.23 33.60 -2.13
CA ILE A 1029 -13.81 33.80 -1.78
C ILE A 1029 -13.69 34.50 -0.43
N SER A 1030 -14.56 35.46 -0.11
CA SER A 1030 -14.60 36.04 1.23
C SER A 1030 -14.90 34.97 2.29
N ASP A 1031 -15.87 34.09 2.07
CA ASP A 1031 -16.22 33.03 3.01
C ASP A 1031 -15.09 32.00 3.17
N ILE A 1032 -14.43 31.62 2.06
CA ILE A 1032 -13.23 30.77 2.07
C ILE A 1032 -12.08 31.45 2.82
N VAL A 1033 -11.85 32.75 2.62
CA VAL A 1033 -10.75 33.52 3.22
C VAL A 1033 -10.96 33.78 4.72
N HIS A 1034 -12.21 33.90 5.16
CA HIS A 1034 -12.54 34.07 6.58
C HIS A 1034 -12.71 32.73 7.32
N ASP A 1035 -12.69 31.60 6.60
CA ASP A 1035 -12.59 30.25 7.19
C ASP A 1035 -11.12 29.80 7.26
N PRO A 1036 -10.49 29.85 8.45
CA PRO A 1036 -9.10 29.42 8.62
C PRO A 1036 -8.90 27.90 8.43
N THR A 1037 -9.98 27.13 8.35
CA THR A 1037 -9.96 25.67 8.13
C THR A 1037 -10.17 25.28 6.67
N SER A 1038 -10.49 26.23 5.79
CA SER A 1038 -10.63 25.95 4.36
C SER A 1038 -9.28 25.57 3.76
N VAL A 1039 -9.26 24.56 2.88
CA VAL A 1039 -8.03 24.06 2.25
C VAL A 1039 -7.20 25.17 1.57
N PRO A 1040 -7.78 26.14 0.83
CA PRO A 1040 -7.02 27.26 0.28
C PRO A 1040 -6.41 28.18 1.35
N MET A 1041 -7.07 28.38 2.50
CA MET A 1041 -6.53 29.14 3.62
C MET A 1041 -5.54 28.36 4.46
N ALA A 1042 -5.65 27.04 4.52
CA ALA A 1042 -4.64 26.16 5.10
C ALA A 1042 -3.36 26.19 4.25
N ILE A 1043 -3.48 26.11 2.93
CA ILE A 1043 -2.36 26.29 1.98
C ILE A 1043 -1.74 27.68 2.15
N MET A 1044 -2.55 28.75 2.11
CA MET A 1044 -2.07 30.13 2.31
C MET A 1044 -1.44 30.37 3.69
N GLY A 1045 -2.06 29.87 4.76
CA GLY A 1045 -1.60 29.98 6.13
C GLY A 1045 -0.27 29.27 6.35
N LEU A 1046 -0.14 28.05 5.81
CA LEU A 1046 1.10 27.28 5.84
C LEU A 1046 2.18 27.95 4.99
N LEU A 1047 1.88 28.47 3.80
CA LEU A 1047 2.86 29.23 2.99
C LEU A 1047 3.30 30.55 3.66
N SER A 1048 2.46 31.13 4.54
CA SER A 1048 2.75 32.41 5.23
C SER A 1048 3.65 32.29 6.48
N GLY A 1049 4.01 31.08 6.92
CA GLY A 1049 4.73 30.82 8.18
C GLY A 1049 6.22 31.18 8.25
N GLY A 1050 6.78 31.91 7.28
CA GLY A 1050 8.06 32.62 7.40
C GLY A 1050 9.36 31.79 7.43
N ALA A 1051 9.32 30.49 7.13
CA ALA A 1051 10.49 29.63 6.95
C ALA A 1051 10.57 29.12 5.51
N LEU A 1052 11.79 28.85 5.01
CA LEU A 1052 12.02 28.06 3.79
C LEU A 1052 11.24 26.74 3.93
N ARG A 1053 10.53 26.34 2.88
CA ARG A 1053 9.65 25.18 2.89
C ARG A 1053 10.41 23.94 2.39
N THR A 1054 10.23 22.81 3.06
CA THR A 1054 10.84 21.54 2.64
C THR A 1054 9.98 20.82 1.60
N GLU A 1055 10.58 19.86 0.92
CA GLU A 1055 9.92 19.03 -0.11
C GLU A 1055 8.73 18.25 0.46
N SER A 1056 8.89 17.68 1.66
CA SER A 1056 7.83 17.01 2.42
C SER A 1056 6.65 17.92 2.79
N GLU A 1057 6.91 19.21 3.03
CA GLU A 1057 5.85 20.19 3.31
C GLU A 1057 5.07 20.52 2.03
N PHE A 1058 5.75 20.65 0.89
CA PHE A 1058 5.08 20.85 -0.40
C PHE A 1058 4.29 19.63 -0.84
N SER A 1059 4.78 18.40 -0.62
CA SER A 1059 4.05 17.18 -0.96
C SER A 1059 2.77 17.00 -0.15
N ARG A 1060 2.82 17.30 1.15
CA ARG A 1060 1.62 17.33 1.99
C ARG A 1060 0.60 18.36 1.50
N LEU A 1061 1.07 19.55 1.09
CA LEU A 1061 0.23 20.62 0.59
C LEU A 1061 -0.33 20.31 -0.82
N GLY A 1062 0.44 19.64 -1.66
CA GLY A 1062 0.04 19.21 -3.00
C GLY A 1062 -1.04 18.14 -2.94
N SER A 1063 -0.92 17.19 -2.02
CA SER A 1063 -1.97 16.21 -1.73
C SER A 1063 -3.28 16.86 -1.28
N LEU A 1064 -3.21 17.87 -0.39
CA LEU A 1064 -4.38 18.66 0.00
C LEU A 1064 -4.98 19.43 -1.18
N ARG A 1065 -4.15 19.95 -2.09
CA ARG A 1065 -4.59 20.68 -3.27
C ARG A 1065 -5.27 19.78 -4.30
N ARG A 1066 -4.75 18.58 -4.53
CA ARG A 1066 -5.34 17.56 -5.43
C ARG A 1066 -6.65 17.01 -4.88
N GLY A 1067 -6.81 16.98 -3.55
CA GLY A 1067 -8.06 16.58 -2.88
C GLY A 1067 -9.21 17.60 -2.95
N LEU A 1068 -9.04 18.77 -3.59
CA LEU A 1068 -10.12 19.76 -3.72
C LEU A 1068 -11.22 19.28 -4.66
N GLU A 1069 -12.46 19.20 -4.16
CA GLU A 1069 -13.61 18.89 -5.01
C GLU A 1069 -13.80 19.95 -6.12
N ALA A 1070 -14.24 19.50 -7.30
CA ALA A 1070 -14.59 20.39 -8.42
C ALA A 1070 -15.66 21.45 -8.03
N SER A 1071 -16.50 21.12 -7.04
CA SER A 1071 -17.51 22.02 -6.47
C SER A 1071 -16.85 23.21 -5.75
N VAL A 1072 -15.74 22.99 -5.04
CA VAL A 1072 -14.95 24.00 -4.33
C VAL A 1072 -14.18 24.87 -5.33
N ILE A 1073 -13.51 24.27 -6.32
CA ILE A 1073 -12.80 25.00 -7.38
C ILE A 1073 -13.75 25.92 -8.15
N THR A 1074 -14.96 25.44 -8.46
CA THR A 1074 -15.98 26.26 -9.15
C THR A 1074 -16.46 27.43 -8.27
N LYS A 1075 -16.56 27.22 -6.95
CA LYS A 1075 -16.88 28.30 -6.00
C LYS A 1075 -15.78 29.34 -5.91
N MET A 1076 -14.52 29.02 -6.23
CA MET A 1076 -13.41 29.99 -6.20
C MET A 1076 -13.45 31.02 -7.32
N GLY A 1077 -14.38 30.91 -8.29
CA GLY A 1077 -14.63 31.92 -9.32
C GLY A 1077 -14.11 31.54 -10.71
N ALA A 1078 -14.63 32.21 -11.75
CA ALA A 1078 -14.38 31.84 -13.14
C ALA A 1078 -12.94 32.05 -13.61
N VAL A 1079 -12.25 33.10 -13.13
CA VAL A 1079 -10.83 33.35 -13.38
C VAL A 1079 -9.98 32.30 -12.68
N PHE A 1080 -10.27 31.98 -11.41
CA PHE A 1080 -9.57 30.91 -10.70
C PHE A 1080 -9.71 29.58 -11.46
N LYS A 1081 -10.96 29.17 -11.71
CA LYS A 1081 -11.26 27.92 -12.41
C LYS A 1081 -10.60 27.85 -13.79
N LYS A 1082 -10.64 28.94 -14.55
CA LYS A 1082 -10.03 28.96 -15.89
C LYS A 1082 -8.53 28.70 -15.81
N ASN A 1083 -7.80 29.45 -14.97
CA ASN A 1083 -6.36 29.27 -14.84
C ASN A 1083 -6.01 27.90 -14.23
N ASP A 1084 -6.86 27.37 -13.36
CA ASP A 1084 -6.70 26.03 -12.81
C ASP A 1084 -6.92 24.94 -13.88
N ASP A 1085 -7.99 25.01 -14.66
CA ASP A 1085 -8.24 24.07 -15.77
C ASP A 1085 -7.09 24.10 -16.79
N GLU A 1086 -6.57 25.29 -17.11
CA GLU A 1086 -5.43 25.48 -18.00
C GLU A 1086 -4.15 24.88 -17.40
N LEU A 1087 -3.87 25.15 -16.12
CA LEU A 1087 -2.71 24.59 -15.42
C LEU A 1087 -2.80 23.06 -15.32
N GLN A 1088 -3.94 22.50 -14.95
CA GLN A 1088 -4.15 21.06 -14.84
C GLN A 1088 -4.01 20.37 -16.21
N SER A 1089 -4.44 21.04 -17.29
CA SER A 1089 -4.20 20.56 -18.65
C SER A 1089 -2.71 20.54 -18.99
N ILE A 1090 -1.95 21.55 -18.56
CA ILE A 1090 -0.50 21.64 -18.77
C ILE A 1090 0.25 20.59 -17.95
N VAL A 1091 -0.03 20.47 -16.64
CA VAL A 1091 0.55 19.43 -15.76
C VAL A 1091 0.33 18.04 -16.37
N LYS A 1092 -0.90 17.75 -16.81
CA LYS A 1092 -1.24 16.47 -17.45
C LYS A 1092 -0.58 16.23 -18.80
N ALA A 1093 -0.37 17.28 -19.59
CA ALA A 1093 0.22 17.18 -20.94
C ALA A 1093 1.75 17.14 -20.93
N CYS A 1094 2.38 17.81 -19.96
CA CYS A 1094 3.81 17.98 -19.87
C CYS A 1094 4.51 16.92 -19.00
N ARG A 1095 3.77 16.15 -18.19
CA ARG A 1095 4.33 15.26 -17.14
C ARG A 1095 5.38 16.00 -16.30
N ILE A 1096 5.01 17.19 -15.81
CA ILE A 1096 5.75 17.90 -14.77
C ILE A 1096 5.37 17.28 -13.43
#